data_AF-A0AAP5MC11-F1
#
_entry.id   AF-A0AAP5MC11-F1
#
_cell.length_a   1.000
_cell.length_b   1.000
_cell.length_c   1.000
_cell.angle_alpha   90.00
_cell.angle_beta   90.00
_cell.angle_gamma   90.00
#
_symmetry.space_group_name_H-M   'P 1'
#
loop_
_entity.id
_entity.type
_entity.pdbx_description
1 polymer ?
#
loop_
_entity_poly.entity_id
_entity_poly.type
_entity_poly.pdbx_seq_one_letter_code
_entity_poly.pdbx_strand_id
1 'polypeptide(L)'
;MGLSGQQREELLEALNDAFRDKASLEKMLAFELNKNLDVVPGGKSLQEIVFNLIKTAEAQGWIENLVSAACKSNPGNLQLKAITEELFPIQSPEPHKVPSSNILSQQSTQKQKILVLAALPQNLRLDKQIREIEEAIKRSVKRDSFEIKIRTAVRPKDIRRALAEEKPQIVHFCGHGKKCGNLVLEDDAGNHNPILPTGLAALFKLHTDYVKCVLLSACYSALPAEAISKHINYVIGMNQVIDDRAAIVFAQGFYDGLGYDNIINNLDVIQRAFEEGIVAIQLENLLQGAIPHLWKSGVAQENLPVLGSLNEVDIKSPSLDNNSSDHTSRSAKGNVDYIRPEIVQPPQTDDLSGDHDLHYTRVRDLPKAANWKGAEGAPTKTSTPYDYSISIQKSQRSLETKVITRIEKGGFLDLGKLTIFTNSSVFEVEIYKENLGKDVYLELVMVRQGTFLMGSSNEESDRIDWEGPQRSVNVGSFLISQCVINQVQWNRVSALPKIDMDLNPDPSYFKGDRNPVEKVSWYEAYEFCNRLSQLTRRVYRLPSEAEWEYACRAGTRTPFYFGEIITPDLANFAGKHQRITTEVNQFFPNAFGLYGMHGNVLEWCADHWHENYVGAPNDGSAWLSDNKNAKRVARGGSWDVDPSYCRSARRSRYLPDVRQRTVGFRVICEQ
;
A
#
# COMPACT_ATOMS: atom_id res chain seq x y z
N MET A 1 -26.93 28.43 17.11
CA MET A 1 -28.07 29.28 17.56
C MET A 1 -28.64 28.65 18.83
N GLY A 2 -29.07 29.43 19.80
CA GLY A 2 -29.73 28.90 21.01
C GLY A 2 -31.25 28.93 20.86
N LEU A 3 -31.95 27.91 21.34
CA LEU A 3 -33.41 27.84 21.35
C LEU A 3 -33.99 28.88 22.33
N SER A 4 -35.12 29.48 21.97
CA SER A 4 -35.87 30.32 22.92
C SER A 4 -36.44 29.46 24.06
N GLY A 5 -36.83 30.09 25.18
CA GLY A 5 -37.45 29.36 26.30
C GLY A 5 -38.71 28.59 25.88
N GLN A 6 -39.53 29.20 25.01
CA GLN A 6 -40.74 28.61 24.47
C GLN A 6 -40.42 27.43 23.52
N GLN A 7 -39.44 27.59 22.64
CA GLN A 7 -39.02 26.52 21.72
C GLN A 7 -38.44 25.30 22.45
N ARG A 8 -37.76 25.51 23.59
CA ARG A 8 -37.30 24.39 24.42
C ARG A 8 -38.46 23.62 25.06
N GLU A 9 -39.50 24.33 25.49
CA GLU A 9 -40.68 23.73 26.11
C GLU A 9 -41.49 22.92 25.09
N GLU A 10 -41.72 23.48 23.90
CA GLU A 10 -42.41 22.79 22.80
C GLU A 10 -41.61 21.57 22.30
N LEU A 11 -40.26 21.66 22.25
CA LEU A 11 -39.42 20.53 21.87
C LEU A 11 -39.44 19.42 22.92
N LEU A 12 -39.47 19.81 24.20
CA LEU A 12 -39.57 18.88 25.32
C LEU A 12 -40.89 18.12 25.26
N GLU A 13 -42.01 18.79 25.00
CA GLU A 13 -43.32 18.14 24.84
C GLU A 13 -43.33 17.19 23.64
N ALA A 14 -42.86 17.66 22.48
CA ALA A 14 -42.85 16.87 21.25
C ALA A 14 -42.00 15.59 21.36
N LEU A 15 -40.84 15.66 22.03
CA LEU A 15 -39.99 14.50 22.26
C LEU A 15 -40.57 13.53 23.30
N ASN A 16 -41.23 14.04 24.35
CA ASN A 16 -41.91 13.19 25.32
C ASN A 16 -43.14 12.48 24.74
N ASP A 17 -43.84 13.11 23.79
CA ASP A 17 -44.95 12.48 23.07
C ASP A 17 -44.46 11.41 22.07
N ALA A 18 -43.39 11.73 21.34
CA ALA A 18 -42.80 10.85 20.33
C ALA A 18 -42.09 9.62 20.92
N PHE A 19 -41.52 9.74 22.11
CA PHE A 19 -40.78 8.67 22.77
C PHE A 19 -41.36 8.42 24.17
N ARG A 20 -42.23 7.40 24.26
CA ARG A 20 -42.97 7.08 25.50
C ARG A 20 -42.17 6.31 26.54
N ASP A 21 -41.02 5.77 26.15
CA ASP A 21 -40.12 5.04 27.02
C ASP A 21 -38.64 5.30 26.68
N LYS A 22 -37.77 5.06 27.66
CA LYS A 22 -36.32 5.30 27.54
C LYS A 22 -35.69 4.49 26.40
N ALA A 23 -36.13 3.25 26.18
CA ALA A 23 -35.54 2.38 25.17
C ALA A 23 -35.84 2.85 23.74
N SER A 24 -37.01 3.44 23.50
CA SER A 24 -37.36 4.05 22.22
C SER A 24 -36.48 5.27 21.90
N LEU A 25 -36.19 6.09 22.91
CA LEU A 25 -35.29 7.24 22.81
C LEU A 25 -33.83 6.80 22.61
N GLU A 26 -33.37 5.77 23.33
CA GLU A 26 -32.03 5.18 23.17
C GLU A 26 -31.81 4.63 21.75
N LYS A 27 -32.81 3.95 21.19
CA LYS A 27 -32.74 3.43 19.82
C LYS A 27 -32.60 4.57 18.80
N MET A 28 -33.39 5.63 18.90
CA MET A 28 -33.27 6.78 17.99
C MET A 28 -31.87 7.40 18.08
N LEU A 29 -31.37 7.63 19.29
CA LEU A 29 -30.03 8.22 19.47
C LEU A 29 -28.92 7.31 18.92
N ALA A 30 -29.02 5.99 19.13
CA ALA A 30 -28.01 5.05 18.66
C ALA A 30 -28.05 4.86 17.13
N PHE A 31 -29.22 4.66 16.54
CA PHE A 31 -29.34 4.33 15.12
C PHE A 31 -29.32 5.54 14.20
N GLU A 32 -29.90 6.66 14.63
CA GLU A 32 -29.99 7.85 13.77
C GLU A 32 -28.87 8.86 14.03
N LEU A 33 -28.31 8.88 15.24
CA LEU A 33 -27.31 9.86 15.64
C LEU A 33 -25.98 9.26 16.09
N ASN A 34 -25.88 7.93 16.21
CA ASN A 34 -24.71 7.23 16.76
C ASN A 34 -24.28 7.78 18.13
N LYS A 35 -25.25 8.18 18.97
CA LYS A 35 -25.05 8.72 20.33
C LYS A 35 -25.68 7.80 21.38
N ASN A 36 -25.07 7.74 22.56
CA ASN A 36 -25.58 7.00 23.71
C ASN A 36 -26.13 7.99 24.77
N LEU A 37 -27.18 7.59 25.50
CA LEU A 37 -27.78 8.36 26.59
C LEU A 37 -26.86 8.51 27.81
N ASP A 38 -25.77 7.74 27.90
CA ASP A 38 -24.74 7.87 28.94
C ASP A 38 -24.03 9.24 28.94
N VAL A 39 -24.22 10.05 27.90
CA VAL A 39 -23.67 11.41 27.75
C VAL A 39 -24.61 12.50 28.31
N VAL A 40 -25.81 12.12 28.76
CA VAL A 40 -26.82 13.03 29.32
C VAL A 40 -26.80 12.96 30.85
N PRO A 41 -26.70 14.09 31.58
CA PRO A 41 -26.74 14.08 33.04
C PRO A 41 -27.98 13.35 33.56
N GLY A 42 -27.80 12.46 34.54
CA GLY A 42 -28.85 11.55 35.01
C GLY A 42 -30.15 12.24 35.44
N GLY A 43 -31.28 11.62 35.07
CA GLY A 43 -32.65 11.99 35.47
C GLY A 43 -33.41 10.75 35.92
N LYS A 44 -34.30 10.89 36.90
CA LYS A 44 -35.09 9.79 37.48
C LYS A 44 -36.35 9.47 36.67
N SER A 45 -36.78 10.39 35.82
CA SER A 45 -37.94 10.24 34.92
C SER A 45 -37.54 10.47 33.46
N LEU A 46 -38.33 9.93 32.52
CA LEU A 46 -38.09 10.12 31.08
C LEU A 46 -38.13 11.61 30.69
N GLN A 47 -39.00 12.39 31.32
CA GLN A 47 -39.11 13.82 31.12
C GLN A 47 -37.83 14.57 31.51
N GLU A 48 -37.21 14.21 32.65
CA GLU A 48 -35.91 14.77 33.05
C GLU A 48 -34.79 14.36 32.08
N ILE A 49 -34.84 13.13 31.56
CA ILE A 49 -33.87 12.63 30.58
C ILE A 49 -34.00 13.42 29.27
N VAL A 50 -35.20 13.62 28.76
CA VAL A 50 -35.45 14.39 27.52
C VAL A 50 -35.04 15.86 27.73
N PHE A 51 -35.35 16.44 28.89
CA PHE A 51 -34.93 17.82 29.20
C PHE A 51 -33.41 17.98 29.21
N ASN A 52 -32.70 17.06 29.87
CA ASN A 52 -31.24 17.09 29.90
C ASN A 52 -30.64 16.80 28.52
N LEU A 53 -31.28 15.94 27.72
CA LEU A 53 -30.87 15.65 26.35
C LEU A 53 -30.93 16.90 25.46
N ILE A 54 -32.02 17.67 25.52
CA ILE A 54 -32.18 18.93 24.78
C ILE A 54 -31.08 19.92 25.20
N LYS A 55 -30.84 20.08 26.50
CA LYS A 55 -29.77 20.95 27.02
C LYS A 55 -28.38 20.54 26.52
N THR A 56 -28.08 19.25 26.54
CA THR A 56 -26.80 18.74 26.06
C THR A 56 -26.66 18.95 24.55
N ALA A 57 -27.71 18.69 23.78
CA ALA A 57 -27.72 18.87 22.32
C ALA A 57 -27.55 20.33 21.92
N GLU A 58 -28.16 21.26 22.65
CA GLU A 58 -27.97 22.70 22.45
C GLU A 58 -26.55 23.15 22.82
N ALA A 59 -26.03 22.71 23.96
CA ALA A 59 -24.69 23.06 24.42
C ALA A 59 -23.57 22.53 23.50
N GLN A 60 -23.79 21.37 22.89
CA GLN A 60 -22.84 20.72 21.98
C GLN A 60 -23.14 21.01 20.50
N GLY A 61 -24.14 21.83 20.19
CA GLY A 61 -24.39 22.31 18.84
C GLY A 61 -25.00 21.29 17.87
N TRP A 62 -25.69 20.26 18.35
CA TRP A 62 -26.34 19.24 17.51
C TRP A 62 -27.87 19.17 17.69
N ILE A 63 -28.48 20.26 18.18
CA ILE A 63 -29.94 20.35 18.39
C ILE A 63 -30.75 20.11 17.12
N GLU A 64 -30.26 20.56 15.96
CA GLU A 64 -30.92 20.36 14.67
C GLU A 64 -30.93 18.88 14.26
N ASN A 65 -29.83 18.17 14.55
CA ASN A 65 -29.73 16.74 14.32
C ASN A 65 -30.67 15.97 15.24
N LEU A 66 -30.83 16.40 16.50
CA LEU A 66 -31.79 15.80 17.44
C LEU A 66 -33.23 15.92 16.92
N VAL A 67 -33.63 17.10 16.48
CA VAL A 67 -34.99 17.35 15.93
C VAL A 67 -35.20 16.53 14.66
N SER A 68 -34.23 16.52 13.74
CA SER A 68 -34.30 15.77 12.48
C SER A 68 -34.40 14.26 12.69
N ALA A 69 -33.58 13.70 13.59
CA ALA A 69 -33.61 12.28 13.93
C ALA A 69 -34.92 11.86 14.62
N ALA A 70 -35.47 12.73 15.48
CA ALA A 70 -36.76 12.50 16.10
C ALA A 70 -37.89 12.48 15.07
N CYS A 71 -37.91 13.42 14.12
CA CYS A 71 -38.85 13.46 13.00
C CYS A 71 -38.75 12.22 12.11
N LYS A 72 -37.53 11.75 11.81
CA LYS A 72 -37.31 10.55 11.00
C LYS A 72 -37.79 9.28 11.70
N SER A 73 -37.58 9.17 13.01
CA SER A 73 -38.06 8.04 13.81
C SER A 73 -39.56 8.06 14.05
N ASN A 74 -40.18 9.25 14.01
CA ASN A 74 -41.61 9.46 14.24
C ASN A 74 -42.23 10.36 13.16
N PRO A 75 -42.29 9.92 11.89
CA PRO A 75 -42.71 10.75 10.76
C PRO A 75 -44.18 11.20 10.82
N GLY A 76 -45.00 10.55 11.66
CA GLY A 76 -46.39 10.91 11.90
C GLY A 76 -46.62 11.85 13.09
N ASN A 77 -45.58 12.25 13.84
CA ASN A 77 -45.74 13.13 14.99
C ASN A 77 -45.88 14.60 14.54
N LEU A 78 -47.09 15.16 14.71
CA LEU A 78 -47.41 16.50 14.25
C LEU A 78 -46.70 17.61 15.05
N GLN A 79 -46.38 17.37 16.32
CA GLN A 79 -45.69 18.33 17.17
C GLN A 79 -44.22 18.47 16.76
N LEU A 80 -43.55 17.34 16.50
CA LEU A 80 -42.19 17.32 15.96
C LEU A 80 -42.11 17.98 14.58
N LYS A 81 -43.14 17.81 13.75
CA LYS A 81 -43.21 18.48 12.45
C LYS A 81 -43.39 20.00 12.58
N ALA A 82 -44.30 20.44 13.45
CA ALA A 82 -44.56 21.86 13.68
C ALA A 82 -43.31 22.60 14.20
N ILE A 83 -42.61 22.01 15.17
CA ILE A 83 -41.39 22.64 15.71
C ILE A 83 -40.23 22.61 14.70
N THR A 84 -40.16 21.60 13.83
CA THR A 84 -39.18 21.58 12.73
C THR A 84 -39.45 22.72 11.75
N GLU A 85 -40.71 22.97 11.39
CA GLU A 85 -41.09 24.08 10.50
C GLU A 85 -40.84 25.45 11.13
N GLU A 86 -40.94 25.57 12.46
CA GLU A 86 -40.65 26.81 13.20
C GLU A 86 -39.14 27.06 13.38
N LEU A 87 -38.35 26.02 13.67
CA LEU A 87 -36.90 26.13 13.85
C LEU A 87 -36.18 26.29 12.51
N PHE A 88 -36.78 25.80 11.42
CA PHE A 88 -36.22 25.86 10.06
C PHE A 88 -37.23 26.47 9.08
N PRO A 89 -37.65 27.74 9.27
CA PRO A 89 -38.62 28.36 8.38
C PRO A 89 -37.99 28.53 7.01
N ILE A 90 -38.56 27.86 6.01
CA ILE A 90 -38.19 28.05 4.61
C ILE A 90 -38.51 29.49 4.26
N GLN A 91 -37.49 30.31 4.00
CA GLN A 91 -37.68 31.64 3.41
C GLN A 91 -38.30 31.48 2.01
N SER A 92 -39.62 31.61 1.95
CA SER A 92 -40.35 31.84 0.72
C SER A 92 -40.39 33.35 0.45
N PRO A 93 -40.04 33.83 -0.75
CA PRO A 93 -40.22 35.24 -1.11
C PRO A 93 -41.69 35.52 -1.46
N GLU A 94 -42.29 36.47 -0.73
CA GLU A 94 -43.58 37.15 -1.00
C GLU A 94 -43.42 38.22 -2.12
N PRO A 95 -44.49 38.77 -2.74
CA PRO A 95 -44.88 38.43 -4.11
C PRO A 95 -44.95 39.65 -5.06
N HIS A 96 -44.72 39.44 -6.35
CA HIS A 96 -45.13 40.41 -7.38
C HIS A 96 -45.99 39.79 -8.47
N LYS A 97 -47.01 40.58 -8.83
CA LYS A 97 -48.26 40.24 -9.52
C LYS A 97 -48.08 39.67 -10.93
N VAL A 98 -48.92 38.68 -11.21
CA VAL A 98 -49.21 38.09 -12.51
C VAL A 98 -49.82 39.13 -13.47
N PRO A 99 -49.50 39.05 -14.77
CA PRO A 99 -50.56 38.90 -15.74
C PRO A 99 -50.35 37.66 -16.64
N SER A 100 -51.38 36.82 -16.57
CA SER A 100 -52.01 35.93 -17.53
C SER A 100 -51.25 35.51 -18.79
N SER A 101 -51.05 34.19 -18.86
CA SER A 101 -51.31 33.32 -20.02
C SER A 101 -50.92 33.86 -21.40
N ASN A 102 -49.73 33.49 -21.85
CA ASN A 102 -49.57 32.60 -22.99
C ASN A 102 -48.08 32.48 -23.33
N ILE A 103 -47.61 31.25 -23.45
CA ILE A 103 -46.69 30.73 -24.48
C ILE A 103 -45.96 29.53 -23.87
N LEU A 104 -46.29 28.37 -24.44
CA LEU A 104 -45.56 27.12 -24.30
C LEU A 104 -44.05 27.32 -24.59
N SER A 105 -43.25 26.55 -23.85
CA SER A 105 -41.89 26.12 -24.19
C SER A 105 -40.84 27.21 -24.47
N GLN A 106 -40.16 27.65 -23.42
CA GLN A 106 -38.69 27.81 -23.47
C GLN A 106 -38.11 27.31 -22.14
N GLN A 107 -38.02 26.00 -22.00
CA GLN A 107 -37.07 25.42 -21.03
C GLN A 107 -35.67 25.84 -21.47
N SER A 108 -34.87 26.38 -20.56
CA SER A 108 -33.45 26.66 -20.78
C SER A 108 -32.77 25.40 -21.34
N THR A 109 -32.37 25.44 -22.60
CA THR A 109 -31.72 24.36 -23.35
C THR A 109 -30.23 24.25 -23.04
N GLN A 110 -29.76 24.79 -21.91
CA GLN A 110 -28.34 24.83 -21.61
C GLN A 110 -27.89 23.54 -20.93
N LYS A 111 -27.18 22.69 -21.68
CA LYS A 111 -26.60 21.43 -21.18
C LYS A 111 -25.58 21.71 -20.08
N GLN A 112 -25.57 20.85 -19.06
CA GLN A 112 -24.58 20.89 -17.99
C GLN A 112 -23.26 20.32 -18.51
N LYS A 113 -22.17 21.09 -18.39
CA LYS A 113 -20.86 20.69 -18.89
C LYS A 113 -20.09 19.90 -17.85
N ILE A 114 -19.56 18.76 -18.29
CA ILE A 114 -18.65 17.89 -17.53
C ILE A 114 -17.29 17.94 -18.22
N LEU A 115 -16.26 18.35 -17.49
CA LEU A 115 -14.88 18.33 -17.97
C LEU A 115 -14.13 17.17 -17.32
N VAL A 116 -13.71 16.21 -18.14
CA VAL A 116 -12.87 15.08 -17.72
C VAL A 116 -11.41 15.39 -18.09
N LEU A 117 -10.52 15.37 -17.10
CA LEU A 117 -9.11 15.68 -17.23
C LEU A 117 -8.27 14.46 -16.87
N ALA A 118 -7.46 13.97 -17.83
CA ALA A 118 -6.68 12.76 -17.68
C ALA A 118 -5.18 13.02 -17.80
N ALA A 119 -4.39 12.58 -16.81
CA ALA A 119 -2.98 12.95 -16.70
C ALA A 119 -2.03 12.26 -17.71
N LEU A 120 -2.31 11.03 -18.17
CA LEU A 120 -1.37 10.19 -18.96
C LEU A 120 -2.10 9.31 -20.02
N PRO A 121 -2.16 9.69 -21.31
CA PRO A 121 -2.87 8.91 -22.34
C PRO A 121 -2.10 7.70 -22.88
N GLN A 122 -0.86 7.46 -22.48
CA GLN A 122 -0.08 6.29 -22.94
C GLN A 122 -0.28 5.06 -22.05
N ASN A 123 -1.04 5.19 -20.96
CA ASN A 123 -1.44 4.05 -20.14
C ASN A 123 -2.78 3.50 -20.64
N LEU A 124 -2.75 2.30 -21.25
CA LEU A 124 -3.94 1.57 -21.74
C LEU A 124 -5.08 1.47 -20.71
N ARG A 125 -4.75 1.56 -19.41
CA ARG A 125 -5.73 1.56 -18.29
C ARG A 125 -6.53 2.86 -18.20
N LEU A 126 -5.90 4.02 -18.43
CA LEU A 126 -6.57 5.32 -18.37
C LEU A 126 -7.48 5.51 -19.58
N ASP A 127 -7.09 5.04 -20.77
CA ASP A 127 -7.94 5.04 -21.96
C ASP A 127 -9.18 4.15 -21.80
N LYS A 128 -9.04 3.03 -21.07
CA LYS A 128 -10.17 2.17 -20.73
C LYS A 128 -11.11 2.88 -19.76
N GLN A 129 -10.57 3.49 -18.70
CA GLN A 129 -11.36 4.25 -17.72
C GLN A 129 -12.11 5.42 -18.38
N ILE A 130 -11.45 6.18 -19.25
CA ILE A 130 -12.08 7.29 -20.00
C ILE A 130 -13.23 6.76 -20.87
N ARG A 131 -13.01 5.67 -21.62
CA ARG A 131 -14.05 5.05 -22.45
C ARG A 131 -15.23 4.56 -21.62
N GLU A 132 -14.98 3.91 -20.50
CA GLU A 132 -16.03 3.39 -19.63
C GLU A 132 -16.81 4.50 -18.92
N ILE A 133 -16.15 5.60 -18.57
CA ILE A 133 -16.81 6.83 -18.08
C ILE A 133 -17.66 7.46 -19.17
N GLU A 134 -17.14 7.61 -20.40
CA GLU A 134 -17.93 8.11 -21.53
C GLU A 134 -19.17 7.25 -21.78
N GLU A 135 -19.00 5.93 -21.80
CA GLU A 135 -20.09 4.97 -22.00
C GLU A 135 -21.12 5.03 -20.86
N ALA A 136 -20.69 5.23 -19.61
CA ALA A 136 -21.60 5.41 -18.48
C ALA A 136 -22.47 6.67 -18.67
N ILE A 137 -21.83 7.80 -18.96
CA ILE A 137 -22.54 9.07 -19.14
C ILE A 137 -23.48 8.99 -20.36
N LYS A 138 -23.05 8.34 -21.46
CA LYS A 138 -23.89 8.12 -22.66
C LYS A 138 -25.08 7.20 -22.40
N ARG A 139 -24.96 6.28 -21.43
CA ARG A 139 -26.05 5.37 -21.00
C ARG A 139 -26.99 5.97 -19.97
N SER A 140 -26.58 7.07 -19.30
CA SER A 140 -27.41 7.75 -18.31
C SER A 140 -28.76 8.21 -18.90
N VAL A 141 -29.81 8.16 -18.08
CA VAL A 141 -31.20 8.45 -18.47
C VAL A 141 -31.34 9.88 -19.04
N LYS A 142 -30.46 10.81 -18.64
CA LYS A 142 -30.39 12.21 -19.09
C LYS A 142 -29.14 12.55 -19.91
N ARG A 143 -28.63 11.62 -20.72
CA ARG A 143 -27.46 11.87 -21.59
C ARG A 143 -27.55 13.19 -22.39
N ASP A 144 -28.75 13.59 -22.80
CA ASP A 144 -28.97 14.79 -23.61
C ASP A 144 -28.89 16.10 -22.81
N SER A 145 -28.93 16.01 -21.48
CA SER A 145 -28.78 17.13 -20.54
C SER A 145 -27.31 17.45 -20.22
N PHE A 146 -26.36 16.58 -20.61
CA PHE A 146 -24.93 16.78 -20.36
C PHE A 146 -24.14 17.05 -21.65
N GLU A 147 -23.13 17.91 -21.56
CA GLU A 147 -22.09 18.07 -22.58
C GLU A 147 -20.75 17.65 -21.98
N ILE A 148 -20.12 16.62 -22.55
CA ILE A 148 -18.86 16.07 -22.04
C ILE A 148 -17.70 16.62 -22.86
N LYS A 149 -16.68 17.11 -22.16
CA LYS A 149 -15.39 17.50 -22.74
C LYS A 149 -14.30 16.70 -22.09
N ILE A 150 -13.49 16.02 -22.90
CA ILE A 150 -12.34 15.26 -22.42
C ILE A 150 -11.07 15.96 -22.87
N ARG A 151 -10.11 16.07 -21.96
CA ARG A 151 -8.73 16.49 -22.24
C ARG A 151 -7.79 15.47 -21.62
N THR A 152 -6.83 15.01 -22.40
CA THR A 152 -5.81 14.02 -22.00
C THR A 152 -4.41 14.66 -22.02
N ALA A 153 -3.41 13.99 -21.44
CA ALA A 153 -2.03 14.51 -21.28
C ALA A 153 -2.01 15.91 -20.65
N VAL A 154 -2.87 16.13 -19.67
CA VAL A 154 -3.15 17.48 -19.18
C VAL A 154 -1.99 17.94 -18.29
N ARG A 155 -1.26 18.96 -18.74
CA ARG A 155 -0.23 19.64 -17.96
C ARG A 155 -0.87 20.68 -17.05
N PRO A 156 -0.18 21.18 -16.00
CA PRO A 156 -0.75 22.20 -15.12
C PRO A 156 -1.29 23.45 -15.84
N LYS A 157 -0.63 23.84 -16.95
CA LYS A 157 -1.08 24.97 -17.79
C LYS A 157 -2.36 24.66 -18.57
N ASP A 158 -2.56 23.40 -18.97
CA ASP A 158 -3.70 22.97 -19.76
C ASP A 158 -4.98 22.92 -18.91
N ILE A 159 -4.87 22.60 -17.62
CA ILE A 159 -6.02 22.65 -16.69
C ILE A 159 -6.59 24.06 -16.62
N ARG A 160 -5.73 25.06 -16.40
CA ARG A 160 -6.17 26.47 -16.28
C ARG A 160 -6.92 26.92 -17.52
N ARG A 161 -6.37 26.57 -18.69
CA ARG A 161 -6.97 26.87 -19.99
C ARG A 161 -8.30 26.15 -20.19
N ALA A 162 -8.36 24.85 -19.90
CA ALA A 162 -9.57 24.04 -20.07
C ALA A 162 -10.71 24.51 -19.16
N LEU A 163 -10.43 24.89 -17.90
CA LEU A 163 -11.45 25.45 -17.00
C LEU A 163 -12.01 26.77 -17.53
N ALA A 164 -11.14 27.66 -18.03
CA ALA A 164 -11.53 28.98 -18.53
C ALA A 164 -12.32 28.90 -19.87
N GLU A 165 -11.91 28.00 -20.78
CA GLU A 165 -12.56 27.80 -22.09
C GLU A 165 -13.90 27.08 -21.95
N GLU A 166 -13.96 26.02 -21.14
CA GLU A 166 -15.14 25.15 -21.12
C GLU A 166 -16.19 25.57 -20.09
N LYS A 167 -15.78 26.26 -19.02
CA LYS A 167 -16.64 26.65 -17.88
C LYS A 167 -17.53 25.51 -17.36
N PRO A 168 -16.95 24.36 -16.96
CA PRO A 168 -17.72 23.17 -16.57
C PRO A 168 -18.38 23.28 -15.20
N GLN A 169 -19.56 22.69 -15.03
CA GLN A 169 -20.20 22.58 -13.71
C GLN A 169 -19.64 21.40 -12.89
N ILE A 170 -19.11 20.38 -13.55
CA ILE A 170 -18.47 19.21 -12.93
C ILE A 170 -17.08 19.02 -13.53
N VAL A 171 -16.07 18.87 -12.67
CA VAL A 171 -14.71 18.54 -13.10
C VAL A 171 -14.32 17.19 -12.55
N HIS A 172 -13.95 16.25 -13.42
CA HIS A 172 -13.51 14.92 -13.04
C HIS A 172 -12.04 14.75 -13.42
N PHE A 173 -11.18 14.60 -12.42
CA PHE A 173 -9.78 14.24 -12.61
C PHE A 173 -9.59 12.73 -12.53
N CYS A 174 -9.04 12.15 -13.58
CA CYS A 174 -8.61 10.76 -13.65
C CYS A 174 -7.07 10.71 -13.70
N GLY A 175 -6.43 10.09 -12.70
CA GLY A 175 -4.97 10.05 -12.66
C GLY A 175 -4.39 9.41 -11.41
N HIS A 176 -3.08 9.55 -11.23
CA HIS A 176 -2.36 8.98 -10.09
C HIS A 176 -2.10 10.05 -9.02
N GLY A 177 -2.42 9.74 -7.78
CA GLY A 177 -2.02 10.53 -6.61
C GLY A 177 -0.92 9.81 -5.82
N LYS A 178 -0.02 10.58 -5.21
CA LYS A 178 1.03 10.06 -4.32
C LYS A 178 0.49 9.91 -2.90
N LYS A 179 1.09 9.01 -2.09
CA LYS A 179 0.78 8.84 -0.65
C LYS A 179 0.85 10.14 0.18
N CYS A 180 1.53 11.17 -0.32
CA CYS A 180 1.58 12.50 0.28
C CYS A 180 0.40 13.43 -0.08
N GLY A 181 -0.58 12.96 -0.84
CA GLY A 181 -1.75 13.72 -1.28
C GLY A 181 -1.53 14.61 -2.51
N ASN A 182 -0.38 14.51 -3.18
CA ASN A 182 -0.12 15.26 -4.40
C ASN A 182 -0.73 14.56 -5.61
N LEU A 183 -1.48 15.29 -6.44
CA LEU A 183 -1.94 14.81 -7.75
C LEU A 183 -0.76 14.90 -8.73
N VAL A 184 -0.49 13.85 -9.51
CA VAL A 184 0.62 13.83 -10.47
C VAL A 184 0.11 14.13 -11.87
N LEU A 185 0.68 15.16 -12.50
CA LEU A 185 0.46 15.51 -13.92
C LEU A 185 1.76 15.38 -14.73
N GLU A 186 1.68 15.57 -16.04
CA GLU A 186 2.86 15.68 -16.91
C GLU A 186 3.39 17.13 -16.96
N ASP A 187 4.70 17.29 -17.13
CA ASP A 187 5.33 18.57 -17.52
C ASP A 187 5.61 18.64 -19.04
N ASP A 188 6.27 19.72 -19.48
CA ASP A 188 6.59 19.94 -20.89
C ASP A 188 7.62 18.94 -21.47
N ALA A 189 8.32 18.21 -20.61
CA ALA A 189 9.28 17.17 -20.96
C ALA A 189 8.68 15.75 -20.84
N GLY A 190 7.42 15.61 -20.44
CA GLY A 190 6.75 14.31 -20.23
C GLY A 190 7.05 13.66 -18.88
N ASN A 191 7.66 14.39 -17.94
CA ASN A 191 7.96 13.87 -16.59
C ASN A 191 6.78 14.06 -15.63
N HIS A 192 6.77 13.27 -14.56
CA HIS A 192 5.80 13.40 -13.48
C HIS A 192 6.02 14.66 -12.64
N ASN A 193 5.08 15.59 -12.73
CA ASN A 193 5.03 16.82 -11.97
C ASN A 193 3.94 16.74 -10.86
N PRO A 194 4.32 16.55 -9.58
CA PRO A 194 3.38 16.53 -8.47
C PRO A 194 2.86 17.93 -8.17
N ILE A 195 1.53 18.10 -8.17
CA ILE A 195 0.86 19.33 -7.77
C ILE A 195 0.47 19.25 -6.29
N LEU A 196 0.88 20.27 -5.54
CA LEU A 196 0.50 20.42 -4.14
C LEU A 196 -1.01 20.69 -3.99
N PRO A 197 -1.67 20.14 -2.95
CA PRO A 197 -3.07 20.42 -2.63
C PRO A 197 -3.45 21.91 -2.62
N THR A 198 -2.54 22.75 -2.12
CA THR A 198 -2.72 24.21 -2.05
C THR A 198 -2.79 24.86 -3.44
N GLY A 199 -2.04 24.34 -4.42
CA GLY A 199 -2.06 24.84 -5.80
C GLY A 199 -3.38 24.51 -6.51
N LEU A 200 -3.91 23.29 -6.31
CA LEU A 200 -5.21 22.90 -6.84
C LEU A 200 -6.36 23.68 -6.20
N ALA A 201 -6.34 23.84 -4.87
CA ALA A 201 -7.34 24.63 -4.16
C ALA A 201 -7.35 26.09 -4.62
N ALA A 202 -6.17 26.70 -4.78
CA ALA A 202 -6.04 28.07 -5.31
C ALA A 202 -6.60 28.20 -6.73
N LEU A 203 -6.43 27.17 -7.57
CA LEU A 203 -7.01 27.14 -8.91
C LEU A 203 -8.54 27.10 -8.87
N PHE A 204 -9.12 26.19 -8.08
CA PHE A 204 -10.58 26.05 -7.99
C PHE A 204 -11.26 27.24 -7.30
N LYS A 205 -10.56 27.91 -6.38
CA LYS A 205 -11.02 29.17 -5.78
C LYS A 205 -11.31 30.26 -6.81
N LEU A 206 -10.65 30.24 -7.97
CA LEU A 206 -10.87 31.22 -9.05
C LEU A 206 -12.10 30.93 -9.91
N HIS A 207 -12.74 29.77 -9.74
CA HIS A 207 -13.78 29.25 -10.63
C HIS A 207 -15.03 28.79 -9.86
N THR A 208 -15.26 29.33 -8.66
CA THR A 208 -16.40 28.97 -7.79
C THR A 208 -17.75 29.48 -8.31
N ASP A 209 -17.73 30.37 -9.29
CA ASP A 209 -18.91 30.94 -9.95
C ASP A 209 -19.64 29.93 -10.85
N TYR A 210 -18.94 28.91 -11.36
CA TYR A 210 -19.56 27.88 -12.20
C TYR A 210 -19.24 26.43 -11.80
N VAL A 211 -18.09 26.13 -11.18
CA VAL A 211 -17.77 24.76 -10.75
C VAL A 211 -18.54 24.42 -9.48
N LYS A 212 -19.40 23.39 -9.54
CA LYS A 212 -20.22 22.92 -8.41
C LYS A 212 -19.70 21.64 -7.77
N CYS A 213 -19.06 20.77 -8.56
CA CYS A 213 -18.54 19.49 -8.10
C CYS A 213 -17.16 19.20 -8.69
N VAL A 214 -16.24 18.73 -7.85
CA VAL A 214 -14.93 18.19 -8.26
C VAL A 214 -14.81 16.74 -7.82
N LEU A 215 -14.59 15.82 -8.77
CA LEU A 215 -14.34 14.41 -8.52
C LEU A 215 -12.87 14.09 -8.79
N LEU A 216 -12.14 13.69 -7.74
CA LEU A 216 -10.74 13.31 -7.80
C LEU A 216 -10.59 11.78 -7.73
N SER A 217 -10.73 11.11 -8.87
CA SER A 217 -10.52 9.66 -9.02
C SER A 217 -9.04 9.35 -9.15
N ALA A 218 -8.29 9.64 -8.08
CA ALA A 218 -6.87 9.41 -7.94
C ALA A 218 -6.57 8.88 -6.52
N CYS A 219 -5.62 7.94 -6.40
CA CYS A 219 -5.24 7.38 -5.10
C CYS A 219 -4.84 8.47 -4.10
N TYR A 220 -5.28 8.36 -2.85
CA TYR A 220 -4.93 9.30 -1.78
C TYR A 220 -5.28 10.79 -2.06
N SER A 221 -6.36 11.04 -2.81
CA SER A 221 -6.82 12.39 -3.14
C SER A 221 -7.62 13.09 -2.02
N ALA A 222 -7.68 12.54 -0.81
CA ALA A 222 -8.33 13.16 0.35
C ALA A 222 -7.79 14.57 0.70
N LEU A 223 -6.47 14.76 0.77
CA LEU A 223 -5.88 16.06 1.10
C LEU A 223 -6.19 17.17 0.07
N PRO A 224 -6.07 16.94 -1.26
CA PRO A 224 -6.51 17.92 -2.24
C PRO A 224 -8.03 18.07 -2.26
N ALA A 225 -8.80 17.00 -1.99
CA ALA A 225 -10.26 17.10 -1.91
C ALA A 225 -10.71 18.02 -0.77
N GLU A 226 -10.15 17.82 0.43
CA GLU A 226 -10.39 18.67 1.59
C GLU A 226 -9.99 20.13 1.30
N ALA A 227 -8.81 20.35 0.70
CA ALA A 227 -8.34 21.69 0.36
C ALA A 227 -9.26 22.41 -0.64
N ILE A 228 -9.77 21.71 -1.67
CA ILE A 228 -10.71 22.26 -2.65
C ILE A 228 -12.09 22.48 -2.03
N SER A 229 -12.53 21.64 -1.10
CA SER A 229 -13.86 21.73 -0.46
C SER A 229 -14.08 23.02 0.35
N LYS A 230 -12.98 23.70 0.71
CA LYS A 230 -13.02 25.05 1.29
C LYS A 230 -13.58 26.11 0.33
N HIS A 231 -13.66 25.80 -0.96
CA HIS A 231 -14.07 26.72 -2.02
C HIS A 231 -15.17 26.16 -2.92
N ILE A 232 -15.25 24.85 -3.09
CA ILE A 232 -16.26 24.19 -3.93
C ILE A 232 -17.26 23.42 -3.06
N ASN A 233 -18.55 23.52 -3.40
CA ASN A 233 -19.64 22.96 -2.61
C ASN A 233 -19.55 21.45 -2.44
N TYR A 234 -19.16 20.72 -3.49
CA TYR A 234 -19.03 19.27 -3.47
C TYR A 234 -17.66 18.85 -3.99
N VAL A 235 -16.93 18.10 -3.17
CA VAL A 235 -15.66 17.50 -3.60
C VAL A 235 -15.65 16.05 -3.21
N ILE A 236 -15.40 15.17 -4.18
CA ILE A 236 -15.26 13.73 -3.97
C ILE A 236 -13.80 13.38 -4.16
N GLY A 237 -13.24 12.65 -3.22
CA GLY A 237 -11.85 12.18 -3.26
C GLY A 237 -11.71 10.84 -2.58
N MET A 238 -10.53 10.25 -2.71
CA MET A 238 -10.23 8.90 -2.24
C MET A 238 -9.37 9.01 -0.97
N ASN A 239 -9.89 8.54 0.15
CA ASN A 239 -9.17 8.56 1.44
C ASN A 239 -8.02 7.53 1.50
N GLN A 240 -8.01 6.55 0.59
CA GLN A 240 -6.98 5.53 0.43
C GLN A 240 -6.75 5.20 -1.06
N VAL A 241 -6.03 4.12 -1.36
CA VAL A 241 -5.87 3.60 -2.73
C VAL A 241 -7.22 3.07 -3.21
N ILE A 242 -7.66 3.45 -4.40
CA ILE A 242 -8.84 2.87 -5.06
C ILE A 242 -8.37 2.09 -6.29
N ASP A 243 -8.85 0.86 -6.48
CA ASP A 243 -8.56 0.08 -7.69
C ASP A 243 -9.23 0.69 -8.92
N ASP A 244 -8.61 0.52 -10.10
CA ASP A 244 -9.16 1.03 -11.36
C ASP A 244 -10.61 0.57 -11.59
N ARG A 245 -10.92 -0.71 -11.31
CA ARG A 245 -12.29 -1.24 -11.42
C ARG A 245 -13.24 -0.57 -10.44
N ALA A 246 -12.84 -0.36 -9.19
CA ALA A 246 -13.68 0.32 -8.20
C ALA A 246 -13.89 1.80 -8.56
N ALA A 247 -12.86 2.47 -9.08
CA ALA A 247 -12.96 3.85 -9.57
C ALA A 247 -13.87 3.98 -10.80
N ILE A 248 -13.80 3.01 -11.73
CA ILE A 248 -14.70 2.91 -12.88
C ILE A 248 -16.14 2.66 -12.42
N VAL A 249 -16.37 1.67 -11.56
CA VAL A 249 -17.70 1.30 -11.05
C VAL A 249 -18.29 2.46 -10.24
N PHE A 250 -17.48 3.14 -9.42
CA PHE A 250 -17.90 4.36 -8.74
C PHE A 250 -18.31 5.45 -9.71
N ALA A 251 -17.47 5.73 -10.72
CA ALA A 251 -17.79 6.76 -11.72
C ALA A 251 -19.05 6.40 -12.52
N GLN A 252 -19.26 5.12 -12.84
CA GLN A 252 -20.47 4.62 -13.47
C GLN A 252 -21.71 4.92 -12.62
N GLY A 253 -21.73 4.45 -11.36
CA GLY A 253 -22.84 4.72 -10.45
C GLY A 253 -23.05 6.22 -10.20
N PHE A 254 -21.97 6.99 -10.12
CA PHE A 254 -22.03 8.44 -9.96
C PHE A 254 -22.72 9.13 -11.14
N TYR A 255 -22.32 8.82 -12.37
CA TYR A 255 -22.92 9.42 -13.56
C TYR A 255 -24.33 8.88 -13.86
N ASP A 256 -24.63 7.63 -13.50
CA ASP A 256 -25.99 7.09 -13.54
C ASP A 256 -26.90 7.85 -12.56
N GLY A 257 -26.42 8.09 -11.34
CA GLY A 257 -27.12 8.86 -10.31
C GLY A 257 -27.37 10.32 -10.69
N LEU A 258 -26.42 10.97 -11.39
CA LEU A 258 -26.63 12.30 -11.98
C LEU A 258 -27.73 12.32 -13.06
N GLY A 259 -27.98 11.18 -13.70
CA GLY A 259 -28.95 11.03 -14.77
C GLY A 259 -30.39 10.80 -14.31
N TYR A 260 -30.64 10.52 -13.03
CA TYR A 260 -31.98 10.20 -12.52
C TYR A 260 -32.89 11.44 -12.36
N ASP A 261 -34.21 11.23 -12.43
CA ASP A 261 -35.21 12.27 -12.21
C ASP A 261 -35.36 12.59 -10.72
N ASN A 262 -34.93 13.78 -10.32
CA ASN A 262 -35.19 14.32 -8.99
C ASN A 262 -36.65 14.77 -8.87
N ILE A 263 -37.54 13.87 -8.42
CA ILE A 263 -38.74 14.29 -7.67
C ILE A 263 -39.03 13.27 -6.55
N ILE A 264 -38.07 13.02 -5.66
CA ILE A 264 -38.39 12.48 -4.33
C ILE A 264 -37.49 13.18 -3.29
N ASN A 265 -38.08 14.07 -2.51
CA ASN A 265 -37.66 14.48 -1.15
C ASN A 265 -36.28 15.16 -0.97
N ASN A 266 -36.11 16.40 -1.47
CA ASN A 266 -35.06 17.34 -1.00
C ASN A 266 -33.60 16.81 -0.93
N LEU A 267 -33.26 15.72 -1.61
CA LEU A 267 -31.90 15.19 -1.69
C LEU A 267 -31.13 15.94 -2.78
N ASP A 268 -29.94 16.45 -2.42
CA ASP A 268 -29.03 17.07 -3.37
C ASP A 268 -28.61 16.06 -4.45
N VAL A 269 -28.73 16.43 -5.73
CA VAL A 269 -28.40 15.58 -6.89
C VAL A 269 -26.99 15.00 -6.79
N ILE A 270 -26.02 15.78 -6.30
CA ILE A 270 -24.63 15.33 -6.17
C ILE A 270 -24.46 14.35 -5.01
N GLN A 271 -25.19 14.54 -3.91
CA GLN A 271 -25.22 13.59 -2.79
C GLN A 271 -25.78 12.24 -3.26
N ARG A 272 -26.91 12.26 -3.97
CA ARG A 272 -27.53 11.04 -4.50
C ARG A 272 -26.63 10.34 -5.49
N ALA A 273 -25.98 11.10 -6.38
CA ALA A 273 -24.99 10.56 -7.31
C ALA A 273 -23.81 9.91 -6.58
N PHE A 274 -23.28 10.54 -5.53
CA PHE A 274 -22.23 9.95 -4.70
C PHE A 274 -22.67 8.62 -4.08
N GLU A 275 -23.87 8.59 -3.48
CA GLU A 275 -24.44 7.37 -2.89
C GLU A 275 -24.61 6.25 -3.91
N GLU A 276 -25.07 6.55 -5.12
CA GLU A 276 -25.15 5.54 -6.19
C GLU A 276 -23.77 5.02 -6.61
N GLY A 277 -22.76 5.88 -6.64
CA GLY A 277 -21.38 5.45 -6.84
C GLY A 277 -20.92 4.46 -5.77
N ILE A 278 -21.26 4.68 -4.50
CA ILE A 278 -20.94 3.77 -3.39
C ILE A 278 -21.69 2.44 -3.52
N VAL A 279 -23.00 2.50 -3.81
CA VAL A 279 -23.86 1.31 -3.99
C VAL A 279 -23.37 0.47 -5.16
N ALA A 280 -22.97 1.09 -6.28
CA ALA A 280 -22.41 0.39 -7.42
C ALA A 280 -21.16 -0.42 -7.05
N ILE A 281 -20.24 0.14 -6.24
CA ILE A 281 -19.06 -0.59 -5.74
C ILE A 281 -19.50 -1.79 -4.89
N GLN A 282 -20.46 -1.59 -3.99
CA GLN A 282 -20.94 -2.63 -3.08
C GLN A 282 -21.64 -3.78 -3.79
N LEU A 283 -22.47 -3.48 -4.81
CA LEU A 283 -23.19 -4.49 -5.61
C LEU A 283 -22.26 -5.38 -6.43
N GLU A 284 -21.10 -4.86 -6.82
CA GLU A 284 -20.04 -5.65 -7.47
C GLU A 284 -19.20 -6.47 -6.47
N ASN A 285 -19.62 -6.55 -5.20
CA ASN A 285 -18.91 -7.20 -4.08
C ASN A 285 -17.46 -6.71 -3.91
N LEU A 286 -17.20 -5.44 -4.25
CA LEU A 286 -15.90 -4.82 -4.05
C LEU A 286 -15.82 -4.26 -2.63
N LEU A 287 -14.77 -4.64 -1.87
CA LEU A 287 -14.53 -4.20 -0.48
C LEU A 287 -14.11 -2.70 -0.36
N GLN A 288 -14.47 -1.86 -1.34
CA GLN A 288 -13.94 -0.51 -1.53
C GLN A 288 -15.00 0.60 -1.45
N GLY A 289 -16.22 0.30 -1.02
CA GLY A 289 -17.30 1.28 -0.88
C GLY A 289 -17.05 2.36 0.20
N ALA A 290 -16.04 2.20 1.06
CA ALA A 290 -15.65 3.20 2.06
C ALA A 290 -14.55 4.17 1.58
N ILE A 291 -14.07 4.00 0.34
CA ILE A 291 -12.91 4.72 -0.21
C ILE A 291 -13.27 6.09 -0.78
N PRO A 292 -14.29 6.20 -1.66
CA PRO A 292 -14.75 7.50 -2.08
C PRO A 292 -15.39 8.21 -0.88
N HIS A 293 -14.96 9.44 -0.64
CA HIS A 293 -15.48 10.28 0.43
C HIS A 293 -15.93 11.60 -0.16
N LEU A 294 -17.04 12.14 0.37
CA LEU A 294 -17.64 13.38 -0.09
C LEU A 294 -17.46 14.48 0.97
N TRP A 295 -16.76 15.54 0.60
CA TRP A 295 -16.65 16.78 1.37
C TRP A 295 -17.69 17.80 0.90
N LYS A 296 -18.41 18.41 1.86
CA LYS A 296 -19.37 19.49 1.62
C LYS A 296 -18.89 20.78 2.28
N SER A 297 -18.98 21.90 1.56
CA SER A 297 -18.63 23.20 2.13
C SER A 297 -19.61 23.61 3.23
N GLY A 298 -19.10 23.97 4.42
CA GLY A 298 -19.91 24.52 5.53
C GLY A 298 -20.24 23.57 6.69
N VAL A 299 -19.80 22.31 6.68
CA VAL A 299 -19.99 21.35 7.79
C VAL A 299 -18.66 21.09 8.49
N ALA A 300 -18.52 21.48 9.76
CA ALA A 300 -17.38 21.10 10.59
C ALA A 300 -17.51 19.61 10.95
N GLN A 301 -16.49 18.78 10.64
CA GLN A 301 -16.51 17.36 10.97
C GLN A 301 -16.02 17.12 12.41
N GLU A 302 -16.83 16.41 13.22
CA GLU A 302 -16.46 15.89 14.55
C GLU A 302 -15.39 14.79 14.43
N ASN A 303 -14.42 14.80 15.35
CA ASN A 303 -13.41 13.75 15.50
C ASN A 303 -14.06 12.38 15.80
N LEU A 304 -13.67 11.32 15.08
CA LEU A 304 -14.08 9.95 15.40
C LEU A 304 -13.44 9.46 16.73
N PRO A 305 -14.18 8.76 17.60
CA PRO A 305 -13.68 8.31 18.90
C PRO A 305 -12.85 7.02 18.83
N VAL A 306 -11.80 7.00 19.66
CA VAL A 306 -11.01 5.81 20.02
C VAL A 306 -11.80 5.02 21.07
N LEU A 307 -12.17 3.77 20.78
CA LEU A 307 -12.69 2.85 21.80
C LEU A 307 -11.53 2.34 22.65
N GLY A 308 -11.39 2.90 23.85
CA GLY A 308 -10.48 2.45 24.90
C GLY A 308 -11.20 1.64 25.98
N SER A 309 -10.54 0.55 26.39
CA SER A 309 -10.46 -0.03 27.73
C SER A 309 -11.71 -0.14 28.62
N LEU A 310 -12.08 -1.39 28.96
CA LEU A 310 -12.71 -1.72 30.24
C LEU A 310 -11.67 -2.39 31.15
N ASN A 311 -11.28 -1.65 32.19
CA ASN A 311 -10.79 -2.00 33.53
C ASN A 311 -9.96 -3.28 33.75
N GLU A 312 -8.69 -3.05 34.11
CA GLU A 312 -7.88 -3.93 34.95
C GLU A 312 -8.48 -4.04 36.37
N VAL A 313 -8.41 -5.25 36.94
CA VAL A 313 -8.56 -5.50 38.38
C VAL A 313 -7.17 -5.76 38.95
N ASP A 314 -6.84 -4.96 39.96
CA ASP A 314 -5.65 -4.98 40.81
C ASP A 314 -5.17 -6.39 41.22
N ILE A 315 -3.88 -6.68 41.00
CA ILE A 315 -3.12 -7.59 41.86
C ILE A 315 -1.82 -6.90 42.29
N LYS A 316 -1.82 -6.52 43.57
CA LYS A 316 -0.69 -5.99 44.33
C LYS A 316 0.51 -6.95 44.29
N SER A 317 1.68 -6.44 43.95
CA SER A 317 2.98 -7.00 44.36
C SER A 317 3.41 -6.38 45.70
N PRO A 318 3.96 -7.17 46.65
CA PRO A 318 4.58 -6.62 47.84
C PRO A 318 6.03 -6.22 47.58
N SER A 319 6.34 -5.02 48.10
CA SER A 319 7.65 -4.42 48.38
C SER A 319 8.65 -5.34 49.07
N LEU A 320 9.95 -5.05 48.91
CA LEU A 320 10.95 -5.00 49.99
C LEU A 320 12.25 -4.29 49.52
N ASP A 321 12.45 -3.10 50.09
CA ASP A 321 13.66 -2.56 50.73
C ASP A 321 15.03 -2.49 50.03
N ASN A 322 15.38 -1.24 49.67
CA ASN A 322 16.34 -0.34 50.33
C ASN A 322 17.84 -0.69 50.56
N ASN A 323 18.62 0.37 50.31
CA ASN A 323 19.93 0.79 50.85
C ASN A 323 21.18 0.28 50.10
N SER A 324 21.84 1.13 49.29
CA SER A 324 22.65 2.34 49.58
C SER A 324 24.10 2.02 49.98
N SER A 325 25.05 2.50 49.17
CA SER A 325 26.32 3.01 49.66
C SER A 325 26.95 3.97 48.63
N ASP A 326 27.20 5.18 49.10
CA ASP A 326 28.02 6.25 48.53
C ASP A 326 29.37 5.77 47.97
N HIS A 327 29.88 6.46 46.95
CA HIS A 327 31.16 7.17 47.08
C HIS A 327 31.38 8.21 45.98
N THR A 328 31.77 9.40 46.45
CA THR A 328 32.22 10.63 45.81
C THR A 328 33.40 10.50 44.84
N SER A 329 33.46 11.33 43.79
CA SER A 329 34.63 12.21 43.55
C SER A 329 34.42 13.21 42.40
N ARG A 330 35.02 14.39 42.59
CA ARG A 330 35.03 15.60 41.75
C ARG A 330 36.07 15.54 40.62
N SER A 331 35.71 16.19 39.52
CA SER A 331 36.49 16.99 38.56
C SER A 331 38.01 16.80 38.40
N ALA A 332 38.43 16.59 37.14
CA ALA A 332 39.62 17.23 36.58
C ALA A 332 39.40 17.55 35.09
N LYS A 333 39.60 18.82 34.72
CA LYS A 333 39.71 19.31 33.34
C LYS A 333 41.11 19.00 32.80
N GLY A 334 41.19 18.58 31.54
CA GLY A 334 42.42 18.53 30.76
C GLY A 334 42.09 18.31 29.28
N ASN A 335 42.16 19.38 28.49
CA ASN A 335 42.24 19.32 27.03
C ASN A 335 43.61 18.74 26.63
N VAL A 336 43.67 18.03 25.50
CA VAL A 336 44.63 18.24 24.37
C VAL A 336 44.34 17.22 23.24
N ASP A 337 44.03 17.80 22.08
CA ASP A 337 44.32 17.45 20.69
C ASP A 337 43.95 16.08 20.09
N TYR A 338 42.89 16.09 19.26
CA TYR A 338 42.70 15.14 18.17
C TYR A 338 43.29 15.71 16.88
N ILE A 339 44.34 15.04 16.39
CA ILE A 339 44.87 15.20 15.04
C ILE A 339 43.83 14.68 14.05
N ARG A 340 43.52 15.52 13.06
CA ARG A 340 42.57 15.30 11.97
C ARG A 340 43.28 14.59 10.81
N PRO A 341 42.90 13.37 10.37
CA PRO A 341 43.30 12.88 9.07
C PRO A 341 42.34 13.41 8.00
N GLU A 342 42.92 13.65 6.83
CA GLU A 342 42.40 14.39 5.70
C GLU A 342 41.08 13.84 5.14
N ILE A 343 40.20 14.77 4.77
CA ILE A 343 38.97 14.54 4.03
C ILE A 343 39.37 14.13 2.61
N VAL A 344 39.35 12.83 2.33
CA VAL A 344 39.26 12.34 0.95
C VAL A 344 37.84 12.69 0.48
N GLN A 345 37.75 13.63 -0.46
CA GLN A 345 36.48 14.00 -1.06
C GLN A 345 35.86 12.77 -1.75
N PRO A 346 34.57 12.47 -1.53
CA PRO A 346 33.89 11.42 -2.28
C PRO A 346 33.78 11.85 -3.76
N PRO A 347 33.97 10.94 -4.73
CA PRO A 347 33.70 11.26 -6.12
C PRO A 347 32.21 11.58 -6.30
N GLN A 348 31.94 12.51 -7.22
CA GLN A 348 30.63 13.07 -7.51
C GLN A 348 29.56 11.99 -7.71
N THR A 349 28.40 12.23 -7.11
CA THR A 349 27.21 11.40 -7.20
C THR A 349 26.63 11.49 -8.61
N ASP A 350 26.78 10.43 -9.39
CA ASP A 350 25.99 10.23 -10.60
C ASP A 350 24.55 9.88 -10.19
N ASP A 351 23.62 10.67 -10.73
CA ASP A 351 22.18 10.56 -10.57
C ASP A 351 21.66 9.30 -11.27
N LEU A 352 21.34 8.26 -10.49
CA LEU A 352 20.87 6.96 -10.97
C LEU A 352 19.46 6.71 -10.44
N SER A 353 18.47 7.37 -11.05
CA SER A 353 17.05 7.03 -10.90
C SER A 353 16.40 6.90 -12.28
N GLY A 354 16.46 5.69 -12.83
CA GLY A 354 15.84 5.37 -14.10
C GLY A 354 16.30 4.01 -14.60
N ASP A 355 15.39 3.29 -15.26
CA ASP A 355 15.64 2.03 -15.97
C ASP A 355 16.48 2.27 -17.25
N HIS A 356 17.60 3.00 -17.10
CA HIS A 356 18.57 3.31 -18.14
C HIS A 356 19.83 2.49 -17.89
N ASP A 357 20.08 1.53 -18.78
CA ASP A 357 21.37 0.84 -19.02
C ASP A 357 22.43 1.07 -17.93
N LEU A 358 22.25 0.41 -16.79
CA LEU A 358 23.27 0.36 -15.74
C LEU A 358 24.53 -0.24 -16.35
N HIS A 359 25.67 0.44 -16.21
CA HIS A 359 26.99 -0.02 -16.65
C HIS A 359 27.25 -1.48 -16.24
N TYR A 360 26.89 -2.41 -17.13
CA TYR A 360 27.16 -3.82 -16.96
C TYR A 360 28.40 -4.17 -17.75
N THR A 361 29.27 -4.96 -17.15
CA THR A 361 30.31 -5.67 -17.88
C THR A 361 29.71 -6.97 -18.40
N ARG A 362 29.39 -7.01 -19.70
CA ARG A 362 29.20 -8.29 -20.40
C ARG A 362 30.56 -8.96 -20.57
N VAL A 363 30.62 -10.27 -20.36
CA VAL A 363 31.81 -11.02 -20.79
C VAL A 363 31.76 -11.12 -22.30
N ARG A 364 32.73 -10.52 -22.98
CA ARG A 364 32.85 -10.64 -24.45
C ARG A 364 33.37 -12.02 -24.88
N ASP A 365 33.94 -12.78 -23.93
CA ASP A 365 34.76 -13.97 -24.20
C ASP A 365 34.25 -15.28 -23.56
N LEU A 366 33.02 -15.33 -23.04
CA LEU A 366 32.42 -16.63 -22.72
C LEU A 366 32.07 -17.35 -24.03
N PRO A 367 32.20 -18.69 -24.10
CA PRO A 367 31.69 -19.42 -25.24
C PRO A 367 30.22 -19.04 -25.43
N LYS A 368 29.90 -18.41 -26.57
CA LYS A 368 28.51 -18.27 -27.02
C LYS A 368 27.84 -19.62 -26.83
N ALA A 369 26.58 -19.62 -26.42
CA ALA A 369 25.72 -20.75 -26.04
C ALA A 369 25.87 -22.09 -26.80
N ALA A 370 26.53 -22.11 -27.96
CA ALA A 370 26.93 -23.29 -28.70
C ALA A 370 27.73 -24.34 -27.88
N ASN A 371 28.48 -23.94 -26.84
CA ASN A 371 29.27 -24.88 -26.02
C ASN A 371 28.78 -25.05 -24.58
N TRP A 372 27.70 -24.37 -24.17
CA TRP A 372 27.09 -24.59 -22.85
C TRP A 372 26.30 -25.89 -22.89
N LYS A 373 26.84 -26.93 -22.25
CA LYS A 373 26.12 -28.18 -22.00
C LYS A 373 25.07 -27.91 -20.92
N GLY A 374 23.93 -27.37 -21.35
CA GLY A 374 22.76 -27.23 -20.49
C GLY A 374 22.37 -28.54 -19.81
N ALA A 375 21.50 -28.45 -18.81
CA ALA A 375 21.02 -29.49 -17.90
C ALA A 375 20.57 -30.82 -18.56
N GLU A 376 21.51 -31.58 -19.09
CA GLU A 376 21.35 -32.96 -19.52
C GLU A 376 22.39 -33.81 -18.77
N GLY A 377 21.91 -34.50 -17.75
CA GLY A 377 22.64 -35.57 -17.07
C GLY A 377 23.42 -35.10 -15.84
N ALA A 378 22.86 -35.36 -14.66
CA ALA A 378 23.66 -35.58 -13.47
C ALA A 378 24.82 -36.55 -13.81
N PRO A 379 26.07 -36.28 -13.41
CA PRO A 379 27.19 -37.12 -13.78
C PRO A 379 27.12 -38.46 -13.03
N THR A 380 26.51 -39.47 -13.65
CA THR A 380 26.82 -40.88 -13.36
C THR A 380 28.12 -41.22 -14.05
N LYS A 381 29.25 -41.12 -13.34
CA LYS A 381 30.42 -41.97 -13.62
C LYS A 381 31.33 -42.09 -12.40
N THR A 382 31.42 -43.33 -11.98
CA THR A 382 32.25 -43.93 -10.94
C THR A 382 33.74 -43.61 -11.13
N SER A 383 34.35 -42.99 -10.12
CA SER A 383 35.78 -43.10 -9.84
C SER A 383 35.96 -43.24 -8.33
N THR A 384 36.77 -44.23 -7.95
CA THR A 384 37.10 -44.78 -6.63
C THR A 384 36.94 -43.85 -5.39
N PRO A 385 36.42 -44.37 -4.27
CA PRO A 385 36.06 -43.59 -3.10
C PRO A 385 37.30 -43.21 -2.30
N TYR A 386 37.68 -41.94 -2.32
CA TYR A 386 38.18 -41.35 -1.09
C TYR A 386 36.97 -41.14 -0.19
N ASP A 387 36.91 -41.92 0.87
CA ASP A 387 35.88 -41.84 1.91
C ASP A 387 36.02 -40.52 2.68
N TYR A 388 35.43 -39.47 2.10
CA TYR A 388 35.09 -38.25 2.81
C TYR A 388 33.56 -38.16 2.80
N SER A 389 32.89 -39.08 3.50
CA SER A 389 31.50 -38.85 3.90
C SER A 389 31.47 -37.69 4.92
N ILE A 390 31.58 -36.45 4.44
CA ILE A 390 31.30 -35.28 5.27
C ILE A 390 29.80 -35.35 5.56
N SER A 391 29.48 -35.78 6.79
CA SER A 391 28.11 -35.73 7.27
C SER A 391 27.73 -34.26 7.46
N ILE A 392 26.61 -33.85 6.88
CA ILE A 392 26.00 -32.57 7.21
C ILE A 392 25.70 -32.60 8.71
N GLN A 393 26.32 -31.70 9.46
CA GLN A 393 26.11 -31.64 10.90
C GLN A 393 24.77 -30.98 11.18
N LYS A 394 23.93 -31.64 11.99
CA LYS A 394 22.62 -31.12 12.40
C LYS A 394 22.73 -30.48 13.77
N SER A 395 22.15 -29.30 13.93
CA SER A 395 22.02 -28.62 15.22
C SER A 395 20.67 -27.90 15.30
N GLN A 396 20.07 -27.86 16.49
CA GLN A 396 18.94 -26.97 16.76
C GLN A 396 19.45 -25.57 17.09
N ARG A 397 18.70 -24.55 16.66
CA ARG A 397 18.99 -23.15 16.96
C ARG A 397 17.69 -22.39 17.22
N SER A 398 17.63 -21.71 18.36
CA SER A 398 16.57 -20.74 18.65
C SER A 398 16.77 -19.49 17.81
N LEU A 399 15.79 -19.12 17.00
CA LEU A 399 15.76 -17.89 16.21
C LEU A 399 14.59 -17.01 16.62
N GLU A 400 14.78 -15.70 16.55
CA GLU A 400 13.73 -14.70 16.78
C GLU A 400 13.27 -14.13 15.43
N THR A 401 11.99 -14.29 15.09
CA THR A 401 11.36 -13.57 13.96
C THR A 401 10.60 -12.35 14.46
N LYS A 402 10.39 -11.36 13.58
CA LYS A 402 9.57 -10.18 13.85
C LYS A 402 8.47 -10.03 12.83
N VAL A 403 7.32 -9.54 13.29
CA VAL A 403 6.17 -9.18 12.44
C VAL A 403 5.64 -7.83 12.89
N ILE A 404 5.31 -6.96 11.95
CA ILE A 404 4.67 -5.67 12.23
C ILE A 404 3.20 -5.94 12.56
N THR A 405 2.75 -5.48 13.73
CA THR A 405 1.37 -5.66 14.19
C THR A 405 0.53 -4.40 14.02
N ARG A 406 1.13 -3.23 14.22
CA ARG A 406 0.47 -1.93 14.10
C ARG A 406 1.46 -0.86 13.70
N ILE A 407 0.97 0.16 13.00
CA ILE A 407 1.67 1.41 12.75
C ILE A 407 0.79 2.53 13.29
N GLU A 408 1.37 3.41 14.09
CA GLU A 408 0.70 4.62 14.55
C GLU A 408 1.40 5.84 13.98
N LYS A 409 0.62 6.84 13.61
CA LYS A 409 1.14 8.14 13.21
C LYS A 409 1.10 9.06 14.42
N GLY A 410 2.27 9.54 14.84
CA GLY A 410 2.38 10.52 15.92
C GLY A 410 1.62 11.81 15.60
N GLY A 411 1.24 12.53 16.66
CA GLY A 411 0.52 13.80 16.53
C GLY A 411 1.36 14.92 15.92
N PHE A 412 0.81 16.14 15.92
CA PHE A 412 1.48 17.34 15.38
C PHE A 412 2.87 17.58 15.99
N LEU A 413 3.03 17.30 17.29
CA LEU A 413 4.31 17.47 18.02
C LEU A 413 5.40 16.49 17.56
N ASP A 414 5.03 15.30 17.08
CA ASP A 414 5.95 14.31 16.54
C ASP A 414 6.13 14.44 15.02
N LEU A 415 5.65 15.54 14.42
CA LEU A 415 5.71 15.81 12.98
C LEU A 415 5.11 14.67 12.12
N GLY A 416 4.13 13.93 12.65
CA GLY A 416 3.55 12.79 11.95
C GLY A 416 4.50 11.59 11.79
N LYS A 417 5.52 11.48 12.65
CA LYS A 417 6.45 10.33 12.66
C LYS A 417 5.67 9.03 12.87
N LEU A 418 6.02 8.00 12.11
CA LEU A 418 5.42 6.68 12.24
C LEU A 418 6.11 5.92 13.37
N THR A 419 5.32 5.43 14.33
CA THR A 419 5.73 4.47 15.35
C THR A 419 5.30 3.09 14.89
N ILE A 420 6.26 2.18 14.78
CA ILE A 420 6.04 0.82 14.30
C ILE A 420 6.05 -0.11 15.50
N PHE A 421 4.97 -0.85 15.68
CA PHE A 421 4.86 -1.88 16.70
C PHE A 421 5.14 -3.23 16.04
N THR A 422 6.12 -3.93 16.58
CA THR A 422 6.49 -5.28 16.15
C THR A 422 6.22 -6.26 17.27
N ASN A 423 5.73 -7.44 16.92
CA ASN A 423 5.78 -8.60 17.80
C ASN A 423 6.97 -9.48 17.42
N SER A 424 7.65 -10.02 18.42
CA SER A 424 8.73 -10.97 18.27
C SER A 424 8.24 -12.36 18.64
N SER A 425 8.70 -13.38 17.94
CA SER A 425 8.43 -14.77 18.29
C SER A 425 9.68 -15.59 18.15
N VAL A 426 9.98 -16.40 19.17
CA VAL A 426 11.13 -17.30 19.17
C VAL A 426 10.66 -18.69 18.76
N PHE A 427 11.41 -19.33 17.88
CA PHE A 427 11.13 -20.68 17.41
C PHE A 427 12.44 -21.46 17.20
N GLU A 428 12.35 -22.77 17.28
CA GLU A 428 13.49 -23.67 17.02
C GLU A 428 13.54 -24.02 15.54
N VAL A 429 14.74 -23.96 14.96
CA VAL A 429 15.01 -24.41 13.60
C VAL A 429 16.16 -25.40 13.58
N GLU A 430 16.02 -26.44 12.74
CA GLU A 430 17.10 -27.37 12.47
C GLU A 430 18.05 -26.76 11.42
N ILE A 431 19.30 -26.52 11.82
CA ILE A 431 20.39 -26.04 10.97
C ILE A 431 21.24 -27.23 10.54
N TYR A 432 21.44 -27.31 9.23
CA TYR A 432 22.23 -28.31 8.53
C TYR A 432 23.54 -27.63 8.08
N LYS A 433 24.66 -27.94 8.72
CA LYS A 433 25.96 -27.34 8.42
C LYS A 433 26.76 -28.20 7.46
N GLU A 434 26.96 -27.68 6.26
CA GLU A 434 27.85 -28.25 5.26
C GLU A 434 29.25 -27.64 5.41
N ASN A 435 30.28 -28.48 5.51
CA ASN A 435 31.65 -28.02 5.68
C ASN A 435 32.30 -27.74 4.32
N LEU A 436 32.63 -26.47 4.05
CA LEU A 436 33.30 -26.07 2.83
C LEU A 436 34.83 -26.20 2.94
N GLY A 437 35.35 -26.48 4.13
CA GLY A 437 36.77 -26.56 4.50
C GLY A 437 37.31 -25.23 5.04
N LYS A 438 38.44 -25.29 5.75
CA LYS A 438 39.09 -24.13 6.40
C LYS A 438 38.15 -23.36 7.35
N ASP A 439 37.39 -24.09 8.15
CA ASP A 439 36.41 -23.54 9.11
C ASP A 439 35.31 -22.65 8.49
N VAL A 440 35.08 -22.76 7.18
CA VAL A 440 33.97 -22.11 6.48
C VAL A 440 32.83 -23.11 6.33
N TYR A 441 31.63 -22.71 6.75
CA TYR A 441 30.43 -23.54 6.68
C TYR A 441 29.33 -22.87 5.86
N LEU A 442 28.56 -23.69 5.16
CA LEU A 442 27.28 -23.32 4.57
C LEU A 442 26.17 -23.85 5.47
N GLU A 443 25.38 -22.95 6.05
CA GLU A 443 24.24 -23.32 6.89
C GLU A 443 22.98 -23.39 6.02
N LEU A 444 22.32 -24.55 6.05
CA LEU A 444 21.10 -24.85 5.33
C LEU A 444 19.94 -25.03 6.32
N VAL A 445 18.73 -24.75 5.86
CA VAL A 445 17.49 -24.95 6.61
C VAL A 445 16.53 -25.81 5.80
N MET A 446 15.79 -26.68 6.49
CA MET A 446 14.76 -27.51 5.90
C MET A 446 13.49 -26.72 5.62
N VAL A 447 13.15 -26.57 4.35
CA VAL A 447 11.84 -26.10 3.92
C VAL A 447 10.99 -27.33 3.62
N ARG A 448 9.91 -27.52 4.38
CA ARG A 448 9.01 -28.65 4.23
C ARG A 448 8.10 -28.45 3.03
N GLN A 449 7.75 -29.55 2.37
CA GLN A 449 6.76 -29.55 1.30
C GLN A 449 5.47 -28.84 1.72
N GLY A 450 4.81 -28.21 0.76
CA GLY A 450 3.54 -27.54 1.00
C GLY A 450 2.96 -26.95 -0.26
N THR A 451 1.73 -26.47 -0.13
CA THR A 451 1.04 -25.76 -1.20
C THR A 451 0.94 -24.30 -0.80
N PHE A 452 1.29 -23.40 -1.71
CA PHE A 452 1.16 -21.96 -1.48
C PHE A 452 0.57 -21.25 -2.70
N LEU A 453 0.24 -19.99 -2.48
CA LEU A 453 -0.31 -19.11 -3.49
C LEU A 453 0.82 -18.23 -4.03
N MET A 454 1.31 -18.56 -5.22
CA MET A 454 2.40 -17.86 -5.92
C MET A 454 1.86 -16.69 -6.72
N GLY A 455 2.61 -15.58 -6.73
CA GLY A 455 2.20 -14.32 -7.31
C GLY A 455 1.42 -13.44 -6.34
N SER A 456 1.13 -12.21 -6.76
CA SER A 456 0.42 -11.21 -5.97
C SER A 456 -1.06 -11.15 -6.35
N SER A 457 -1.91 -10.90 -5.36
CA SER A 457 -3.34 -10.68 -5.60
C SER A 457 -3.55 -9.37 -6.36
N ASN A 458 -4.67 -9.22 -7.08
CA ASN A 458 -4.89 -8.01 -7.87
C ASN A 458 -4.98 -6.74 -7.01
N GLU A 459 -5.28 -6.90 -5.71
CA GLU A 459 -5.42 -5.86 -4.70
C GLU A 459 -4.11 -5.54 -3.96
N GLU A 460 -3.05 -6.33 -4.16
CA GLU A 460 -1.75 -6.11 -3.50
C GLU A 460 -1.11 -4.80 -4.00
N SER A 461 -0.80 -3.88 -3.09
CA SER A 461 -0.19 -2.59 -3.42
C SER A 461 1.15 -2.77 -4.14
N ASP A 462 1.42 -1.89 -5.10
CA ASP A 462 2.64 -1.86 -5.92
C ASP A 462 2.86 -3.12 -6.79
N ARG A 463 1.82 -3.96 -6.97
CA ARG A 463 1.80 -5.08 -7.92
C ARG A 463 2.02 -4.64 -9.35
N ILE A 464 2.72 -5.47 -10.14
CA ILE A 464 2.77 -5.37 -11.60
C ILE A 464 2.17 -6.61 -12.28
N ASP A 465 1.88 -6.47 -13.57
CA ASP A 465 1.17 -7.50 -14.35
C ASP A 465 1.93 -8.83 -14.47
N TRP A 466 3.26 -8.78 -14.44
CA TRP A 466 4.09 -9.98 -14.57
C TRP A 466 4.12 -10.87 -13.32
N GLU A 467 3.51 -10.42 -12.22
CA GLU A 467 3.36 -11.18 -10.97
C GLU A 467 2.07 -12.01 -10.93
N GLY A 468 1.26 -11.96 -11.99
CA GLY A 468 0.02 -12.70 -12.11
C GLY A 468 -0.02 -13.66 -13.30
N PRO A 469 -1.11 -14.43 -13.46
CA PRO A 469 -2.18 -14.58 -12.47
C PRO A 469 -1.69 -15.29 -11.20
N GLN A 470 -2.30 -14.97 -10.07
CA GLN A 470 -2.01 -15.65 -8.83
C GLN A 470 -2.45 -17.12 -8.92
N ARG A 471 -1.61 -18.04 -8.45
CA ARG A 471 -1.77 -19.48 -8.74
C ARG A 471 -1.33 -20.37 -7.58
N SER A 472 -1.99 -21.52 -7.44
CA SER A 472 -1.59 -22.52 -6.46
C SER A 472 -0.40 -23.33 -7.00
N VAL A 473 0.64 -23.50 -6.17
CA VAL A 473 1.83 -24.27 -6.50
C VAL A 473 2.16 -25.20 -5.34
N ASN A 474 2.40 -26.47 -5.65
CA ASN A 474 2.88 -27.47 -4.73
C ASN A 474 4.40 -27.49 -4.79
N VAL A 475 5.08 -27.30 -3.67
CA VAL A 475 6.54 -27.32 -3.59
C VAL A 475 6.96 -28.50 -2.74
N GLY A 476 7.95 -29.27 -3.22
CA GLY A 476 8.54 -30.39 -2.49
C GLY A 476 9.35 -29.93 -1.27
N SER A 477 9.88 -30.89 -0.50
CA SER A 477 10.81 -30.58 0.59
C SER A 477 12.23 -30.39 0.02
N PHE A 478 12.97 -29.39 0.51
CA PHE A 478 14.35 -29.14 0.12
C PHE A 478 15.11 -28.45 1.26
N LEU A 479 16.44 -28.54 1.21
CA LEU A 479 17.32 -27.73 2.04
C LEU A 479 17.69 -26.46 1.27
N ILE A 480 17.64 -25.30 1.91
CA ILE A 480 18.04 -24.01 1.30
C ILE A 480 19.04 -23.29 2.19
N SER A 481 20.01 -22.59 1.61
CA SER A 481 20.93 -21.79 2.40
C SER A 481 20.18 -20.73 3.21
N GLN A 482 20.47 -20.71 4.51
CA GLN A 482 19.82 -19.82 5.48
C GLN A 482 19.91 -18.36 5.04
N CYS A 483 21.04 -18.02 4.44
CA CYS A 483 21.37 -16.71 3.91
C CYS A 483 21.69 -16.82 2.42
N VAL A 484 21.73 -15.66 1.73
CA VAL A 484 22.47 -15.49 0.48
C VAL A 484 23.92 -15.94 0.67
N ILE A 485 24.53 -16.50 -0.38
CA ILE A 485 25.94 -16.88 -0.35
C ILE A 485 26.79 -15.65 -0.03
N ASN A 486 27.60 -15.74 1.02
CA ASN A 486 28.48 -14.65 1.42
C ASN A 486 29.86 -14.75 0.73
N GLN A 487 30.67 -13.69 0.87
CA GLN A 487 31.95 -13.59 0.18
C GLN A 487 32.96 -14.65 0.61
N VAL A 488 32.96 -15.05 1.89
CA VAL A 488 33.87 -16.12 2.36
C VAL A 488 33.47 -17.50 1.82
N GLN A 489 32.17 -17.79 1.71
CA GLN A 489 31.66 -19.02 1.09
C GLN A 489 31.99 -19.03 -0.41
N TRP A 490 31.76 -17.91 -1.10
CA TRP A 490 32.15 -17.72 -2.51
C TRP A 490 33.63 -17.98 -2.73
N ASN A 491 34.50 -17.34 -1.96
CA ASN A 491 35.94 -17.49 -2.06
C ASN A 491 36.36 -18.97 -1.90
N ARG A 492 35.73 -19.68 -0.95
CA ARG A 492 36.06 -21.08 -0.68
C ARG A 492 35.72 -22.01 -1.84
N VAL A 493 34.54 -21.86 -2.42
CA VAL A 493 34.03 -22.73 -3.52
C VAL A 493 34.63 -22.33 -4.86
N SER A 494 34.84 -21.04 -5.12
CA SER A 494 35.49 -20.55 -6.35
C SER A 494 36.96 -20.97 -6.47
N ALA A 495 37.61 -21.32 -5.36
CA ALA A 495 38.95 -21.89 -5.34
C ALA A 495 38.99 -23.42 -5.59
N LEU A 496 37.85 -24.11 -5.65
CA LEU A 496 37.79 -25.54 -5.98
C LEU A 496 38.14 -25.75 -7.47
N PRO A 497 38.53 -26.98 -7.88
CA PRO A 497 38.75 -27.28 -9.29
C PRO A 497 37.56 -26.84 -10.15
N LYS A 498 37.88 -26.18 -11.27
CA LYS A 498 36.91 -25.79 -12.28
C LYS A 498 36.21 -27.01 -12.88
N ILE A 499 34.91 -26.87 -13.13
CA ILE A 499 34.11 -27.82 -13.90
C ILE A 499 33.96 -27.27 -15.32
N ASP A 500 33.18 -26.19 -15.50
CA ASP A 500 32.90 -25.65 -16.84
C ASP A 500 33.59 -24.30 -17.09
N MET A 501 33.65 -23.43 -16.07
CA MET A 501 34.20 -22.08 -16.22
C MET A 501 35.04 -21.62 -15.04
N ASP A 502 35.95 -20.68 -15.28
CA ASP A 502 36.73 -20.04 -14.23
C ASP A 502 35.84 -19.07 -13.44
N LEU A 503 36.08 -18.99 -12.13
CA LEU A 503 35.38 -18.07 -11.23
C LEU A 503 36.38 -17.04 -10.70
N ASN A 504 36.03 -15.75 -10.77
CA ASN A 504 36.78 -14.72 -10.06
C ASN A 504 36.58 -14.94 -8.54
N PRO A 505 37.63 -15.15 -7.74
CA PRO A 505 37.50 -15.39 -6.30
C PRO A 505 37.09 -14.16 -5.49
N ASP A 506 37.13 -12.97 -6.08
CA ASP A 506 36.75 -11.70 -5.43
C ASP A 506 35.93 -10.79 -6.39
N PRO A 507 34.68 -11.16 -6.73
CA PRO A 507 33.87 -10.44 -7.72
C PRO A 507 33.19 -9.18 -7.14
N SER A 508 32.86 -9.22 -5.85
CA SER A 508 32.04 -8.22 -5.16
C SER A 508 32.68 -6.84 -5.20
N TYR A 509 31.85 -5.84 -5.44
CA TYR A 509 32.16 -4.43 -5.26
C TYR A 509 32.26 -4.04 -3.78
N PHE A 510 31.26 -4.36 -2.96
CA PHE A 510 31.30 -4.09 -1.52
C PHE A 510 32.04 -5.20 -0.81
N LYS A 511 32.93 -4.87 0.13
CA LYS A 511 33.79 -5.86 0.79
C LYS A 511 33.32 -6.21 2.18
N GLY A 512 33.40 -7.49 2.52
CA GLY A 512 33.17 -8.03 3.85
C GLY A 512 32.87 -9.52 3.79
N ASP A 513 33.57 -10.34 4.58
CA ASP A 513 33.44 -11.80 4.53
C ASP A 513 32.00 -12.30 4.69
N ARG A 514 31.23 -11.61 5.53
CA ARG A 514 29.82 -11.89 5.83
C ARG A 514 28.84 -11.11 4.98
N ASN A 515 29.29 -10.22 4.09
CA ASN A 515 28.43 -9.57 3.10
C ASN A 515 28.07 -10.55 1.99
N PRO A 516 26.95 -10.35 1.30
CA PRO A 516 26.59 -11.17 0.14
C PRO A 516 27.68 -11.09 -0.94
N VAL A 517 27.88 -12.19 -1.66
CA VAL A 517 28.56 -12.14 -2.95
C VAL A 517 27.64 -11.43 -3.96
N GLU A 518 28.17 -10.44 -4.65
CA GLU A 518 27.48 -9.76 -5.76
C GLU A 518 28.43 -9.56 -6.95
N LYS A 519 27.91 -8.98 -8.04
CA LYS A 519 28.60 -8.95 -9.35
C LYS A 519 28.97 -10.34 -9.85
N VAL A 520 28.08 -11.30 -9.63
CA VAL A 520 28.15 -12.65 -10.19
C VAL A 520 27.03 -12.86 -11.20
N SER A 521 27.38 -13.47 -12.33
CA SER A 521 26.44 -13.86 -13.38
C SER A 521 25.70 -15.14 -13.00
N TRP A 522 24.62 -15.44 -13.71
CA TRP A 522 23.86 -16.68 -13.49
C TRP A 522 24.72 -17.92 -13.76
N TYR A 523 25.56 -17.88 -14.81
CA TYR A 523 26.46 -18.98 -15.15
C TYR A 523 27.50 -19.24 -14.05
N GLU A 524 28.03 -18.18 -13.45
CA GLU A 524 28.98 -18.28 -12.33
C GLU A 524 28.32 -18.84 -11.07
N ALA A 525 27.08 -18.44 -10.79
CA ALA A 525 26.29 -19.00 -9.68
C ALA A 525 25.97 -20.50 -9.92
N TYR A 526 25.71 -20.89 -11.17
CA TYR A 526 25.52 -22.30 -11.55
C TYR A 526 26.82 -23.12 -11.41
N GLU A 527 27.96 -22.59 -11.87
CA GLU A 527 29.28 -23.21 -11.68
C GLU A 527 29.60 -23.37 -10.19
N PHE A 528 29.29 -22.38 -9.36
CA PHE A 528 29.41 -22.49 -7.90
C PHE A 528 28.60 -23.69 -7.38
N CYS A 529 27.34 -23.85 -7.80
CA CYS A 529 26.51 -24.98 -7.41
C CYS A 529 27.11 -26.33 -7.85
N ASN A 530 27.66 -26.40 -9.07
CA ASN A 530 28.31 -27.62 -9.57
C ASN A 530 29.56 -27.99 -8.75
N ARG A 531 30.42 -27.00 -8.45
CA ARG A 531 31.62 -27.24 -7.63
C ARG A 531 31.27 -27.63 -6.21
N LEU A 532 30.25 -26.99 -5.63
CA LEU A 532 29.72 -27.36 -4.32
C LEU A 532 29.16 -28.79 -4.33
N SER A 533 28.44 -29.17 -5.38
CA SER A 533 27.94 -30.54 -5.57
C SER A 533 29.07 -31.56 -5.66
N GLN A 534 30.14 -31.24 -6.40
CA GLN A 534 31.30 -32.11 -6.53
C GLN A 534 32.04 -32.29 -5.20
N LEU A 535 32.19 -31.21 -4.42
CA LEU A 535 32.83 -31.23 -3.10
C LEU A 535 32.06 -32.11 -2.11
N THR A 536 30.75 -31.92 -2.05
CA THR A 536 29.87 -32.48 -1.00
C THR A 536 29.26 -33.83 -1.39
N ARG A 537 29.32 -34.19 -2.67
CA ARG A 537 28.62 -35.34 -3.26
C ARG A 537 27.10 -35.29 -3.10
N ARG A 538 26.54 -34.08 -2.97
CA ARG A 538 25.10 -33.80 -2.95
C ARG A 538 24.72 -32.94 -4.14
N VAL A 539 23.44 -32.90 -4.48
CA VAL A 539 22.97 -32.10 -5.61
C VAL A 539 22.62 -30.70 -5.12
N TYR A 540 23.50 -29.75 -5.39
CA TYR A 540 23.25 -28.32 -5.15
C TYR A 540 22.86 -27.63 -6.46
N ARG A 541 21.86 -26.74 -6.37
CA ARG A 541 21.38 -25.93 -7.49
C ARG A 541 20.84 -24.58 -7.03
N LEU A 542 20.59 -23.70 -7.99
CA LEU A 542 19.78 -22.51 -7.76
C LEU A 542 18.32 -22.91 -7.46
N PRO A 543 17.60 -22.17 -6.59
CA PRO A 543 16.17 -22.40 -6.40
C PRO A 543 15.41 -22.09 -7.70
N SER A 544 14.29 -22.79 -7.91
CA SER A 544 13.27 -22.29 -8.83
C SER A 544 12.64 -21.00 -8.27
N GLU A 545 12.01 -20.21 -9.13
CA GLU A 545 11.27 -19.03 -8.73
C GLU A 545 10.14 -19.38 -7.74
N ALA A 546 9.50 -20.54 -7.95
CA ALA A 546 8.46 -21.05 -7.07
C ALA A 546 8.99 -21.46 -5.69
N GLU A 547 10.12 -22.18 -5.64
CA GLU A 547 10.80 -22.55 -4.39
C GLU A 547 11.24 -21.30 -3.64
N TRP A 548 11.80 -20.31 -4.34
CA TRP A 548 12.22 -19.04 -3.74
C TRP A 548 11.04 -18.28 -3.14
N GLU A 549 9.93 -18.11 -3.87
CA GLU A 549 8.78 -17.37 -3.36
C GLU A 549 8.10 -18.10 -2.19
N TYR A 550 8.00 -19.43 -2.26
CA TYR A 550 7.50 -20.24 -1.16
C TYR A 550 8.35 -20.06 0.11
N ALA A 551 9.67 -20.16 -0.06
CA ALA A 551 10.63 -19.96 1.00
C ALA A 551 10.59 -18.53 1.57
N CYS A 552 10.41 -17.52 0.72
CA CYS A 552 10.32 -16.10 1.10
C CYS A 552 9.09 -15.85 1.97
N ARG A 553 7.92 -16.33 1.52
CA ARG A 553 6.63 -16.16 2.19
C ARG A 553 6.57 -16.90 3.52
N ALA A 554 7.17 -18.08 3.62
CA ALA A 554 7.17 -18.89 4.85
C ALA A 554 5.76 -19.00 5.50
N GLY A 555 4.74 -19.18 4.67
CA GLY A 555 3.33 -19.29 5.07
C GLY A 555 2.52 -17.98 5.05
N THR A 556 3.14 -16.81 4.89
CA THR A 556 2.40 -15.54 4.78
C THR A 556 1.81 -15.34 3.38
N ARG A 557 0.74 -14.53 3.32
CA ARG A 557 0.10 -14.08 2.06
C ARG A 557 0.33 -12.59 1.79
N THR A 558 0.94 -11.90 2.74
CA THR A 558 1.25 -10.47 2.69
C THR A 558 2.41 -10.19 1.73
N PRO A 559 2.61 -8.91 1.32
CA PRO A 559 3.74 -8.52 0.49
C PRO A 559 5.10 -8.88 1.09
N PHE A 560 5.25 -8.81 2.42
CA PHE A 560 6.48 -9.16 3.13
C PHE A 560 6.17 -10.18 4.22
N TYR A 561 7.11 -11.04 4.61
CA TYR A 561 6.92 -11.91 5.79
C TYR A 561 6.80 -11.11 7.10
N PHE A 562 7.16 -9.83 7.08
CA PHE A 562 6.95 -8.87 8.16
C PHE A 562 5.51 -8.32 8.23
N GLY A 563 4.66 -8.57 7.24
CA GLY A 563 3.31 -8.03 7.11
C GLY A 563 3.11 -7.17 5.86
N GLU A 564 2.24 -6.16 5.96
CA GLU A 564 1.84 -5.31 4.83
C GLU A 564 2.90 -4.30 4.38
N ILE A 565 3.87 -3.98 5.24
CA ILE A 565 4.94 -3.03 4.94
C ILE A 565 6.29 -3.59 5.36
N ILE A 566 7.35 -2.92 4.92
CA ILE A 566 8.72 -3.16 5.35
C ILE A 566 9.40 -1.84 5.68
N THR A 567 10.31 -1.85 6.66
CA THR A 567 11.02 -0.66 7.11
C THR A 567 12.53 -0.90 7.09
N PRO A 568 13.35 0.17 7.08
CA PRO A 568 14.80 0.02 7.06
C PRO A 568 15.39 -0.68 8.29
N ASP A 569 14.65 -0.78 9.39
CA ASP A 569 15.04 -1.54 10.59
C ASP A 569 14.85 -3.06 10.42
N LEU A 570 14.12 -3.49 9.39
CA LEU A 570 13.76 -4.90 9.14
C LEU A 570 14.43 -5.46 7.88
N ALA A 571 14.89 -4.60 6.97
CA ALA A 571 15.58 -5.01 5.76
C ALA A 571 16.43 -3.87 5.18
N ASN A 572 17.41 -4.24 4.35
CA ASN A 572 18.27 -3.29 3.65
C ASN A 572 17.76 -3.02 2.22
N PHE A 573 17.23 -1.83 1.98
CA PHE A 573 16.76 -1.36 0.67
C PHE A 573 16.99 0.16 0.55
N ALA A 574 16.69 0.77 -0.60
CA ALA A 574 16.87 2.21 -0.78
C ALA A 574 15.98 2.99 0.20
N GLY A 575 16.62 3.52 1.25
CA GLY A 575 15.99 4.22 2.34
C GLY A 575 16.88 5.33 2.88
N LYS A 576 16.81 5.61 4.18
CA LYS A 576 17.65 6.63 4.84
C LYS A 576 19.11 6.18 5.08
N HIS A 577 19.41 4.90 4.89
CA HIS A 577 20.74 4.34 5.13
C HIS A 577 21.62 4.40 3.88
N GLN A 578 22.92 4.20 4.08
CA GLN A 578 23.88 4.15 2.97
C GLN A 578 23.51 3.02 2.01
N ARG A 579 23.56 3.34 0.71
CA ARG A 579 23.21 2.42 -0.38
C ARG A 579 24.37 1.44 -0.59
N ILE A 580 24.52 0.49 0.34
CA ILE A 580 25.57 -0.53 0.39
C ILE A 580 25.00 -1.87 0.86
N THR A 581 25.68 -2.99 0.58
CA THR A 581 25.34 -4.28 1.17
C THR A 581 25.68 -4.35 2.66
N THR A 582 24.93 -5.15 3.42
CA THR A 582 25.17 -5.45 4.84
C THR A 582 25.42 -6.94 5.06
N GLU A 583 25.84 -7.33 6.27
CA GLU A 583 25.99 -8.75 6.63
C GLU A 583 24.70 -9.53 6.35
N VAL A 584 24.86 -10.77 5.88
CA VAL A 584 23.73 -11.56 5.35
C VAL A 584 22.67 -11.93 6.40
N ASN A 585 23.00 -11.88 7.69
CA ASN A 585 22.11 -12.14 8.83
C ASN A 585 21.91 -10.92 9.72
N GLN A 586 22.08 -9.70 9.18
CA GLN A 586 21.90 -8.43 9.90
C GLN A 586 20.48 -8.23 10.46
N PHE A 587 19.46 -8.77 9.77
CA PHE A 587 18.04 -8.57 10.10
C PHE A 587 17.37 -9.85 10.61
N PHE A 588 16.06 -9.83 10.81
CA PHE A 588 15.32 -10.96 11.37
C PHE A 588 14.94 -12.00 10.29
N PRO A 589 15.02 -13.31 10.58
CA PRO A 589 14.59 -14.35 9.67
C PRO A 589 13.06 -14.43 9.57
N ASN A 590 12.56 -15.08 8.53
CA ASN A 590 11.15 -15.48 8.43
C ASN A 590 10.86 -16.75 9.25
N ALA A 591 9.61 -17.23 9.22
CA ALA A 591 9.17 -18.40 10.00
C ALA A 591 9.82 -19.73 9.58
N PHE A 592 10.49 -19.79 8.42
CA PHE A 592 11.33 -20.92 8.02
C PHE A 592 12.79 -20.76 8.46
N GLY A 593 13.16 -19.68 9.16
CA GLY A 593 14.53 -19.45 9.61
C GLY A 593 15.46 -18.88 8.54
N LEU A 594 14.90 -18.27 7.47
CA LEU A 594 15.67 -17.70 6.36
C LEU A 594 15.84 -16.19 6.52
N TYR A 595 17.07 -15.72 6.31
CA TYR A 595 17.45 -14.31 6.41
C TYR A 595 17.54 -13.65 5.03
N GLY A 596 17.34 -12.34 5.01
CA GLY A 596 17.60 -11.51 3.83
C GLY A 596 16.72 -11.83 2.63
N MET A 597 15.50 -12.37 2.84
CA MET A 597 14.57 -12.66 1.73
C MET A 597 13.94 -11.38 1.14
N HIS A 598 14.09 -10.24 1.81
CA HIS A 598 13.67 -8.92 1.36
C HIS A 598 14.86 -7.95 1.43
N GLY A 599 15.36 -7.48 0.29
CA GLY A 599 16.47 -6.53 0.19
C GLY A 599 17.87 -7.15 0.21
N ASN A 600 18.87 -6.33 0.52
CA ASN A 600 20.31 -6.57 0.42
C ASN A 600 20.76 -6.85 -1.02
N VAL A 601 20.47 -8.01 -1.60
CA VAL A 601 20.73 -8.29 -3.02
C VAL A 601 19.59 -9.11 -3.63
N LEU A 602 19.31 -8.86 -4.91
CA LEU A 602 18.48 -9.72 -5.74
C LEU A 602 19.18 -11.07 -5.89
N GLU A 603 18.39 -12.12 -6.04
CA GLU A 603 18.91 -13.48 -6.04
C GLU A 603 18.51 -14.23 -7.29
N TRP A 604 19.51 -14.77 -8.00
CA TRP A 604 19.28 -15.58 -9.19
C TRP A 604 18.42 -16.82 -8.89
N CYS A 605 17.42 -17.04 -9.74
CA CYS A 605 16.63 -18.29 -9.80
C CYS A 605 16.98 -19.08 -11.07
N ALA A 606 16.65 -20.37 -11.09
CA ALA A 606 16.90 -21.24 -12.24
C ALA A 606 16.06 -20.88 -13.48
N ASP A 607 14.87 -20.32 -13.27
CA ASP A 607 13.83 -20.10 -14.26
C ASP A 607 14.23 -19.17 -15.42
N HIS A 608 13.72 -19.48 -16.61
CA HIS A 608 13.65 -18.51 -17.69
C HIS A 608 12.56 -17.49 -17.39
N TRP A 609 12.80 -16.26 -17.81
CA TRP A 609 11.82 -15.18 -17.70
C TRP A 609 10.62 -15.45 -18.62
N HIS A 610 9.43 -15.31 -18.02
CA HIS A 610 8.15 -15.31 -18.72
C HIS A 610 7.36 -14.08 -18.27
N GLU A 611 6.60 -13.48 -19.19
CA GLU A 611 5.86 -12.23 -18.93
C GLU A 611 4.73 -12.39 -17.92
N ASN A 612 4.26 -13.60 -17.63
CA ASN A 612 3.21 -13.86 -16.66
C ASN A 612 3.27 -15.33 -16.24
N TYR A 613 2.39 -15.77 -15.36
CA TYR A 613 2.29 -17.15 -14.88
C TYR A 613 1.29 -18.04 -15.66
N VAL A 614 0.80 -17.60 -16.81
CA VAL A 614 -0.08 -18.41 -17.67
C VAL A 614 0.75 -19.56 -18.25
N GLY A 615 0.43 -20.79 -17.88
CA GLY A 615 1.17 -21.99 -18.30
C GLY A 615 2.39 -22.34 -17.44
N ALA A 616 2.64 -21.64 -16.33
CA ALA A 616 3.72 -22.00 -15.39
C ALA A 616 3.53 -23.42 -14.82
N PRO A 617 4.62 -24.14 -14.47
CA PRO A 617 4.57 -25.38 -13.68
C PRO A 617 3.97 -25.18 -12.28
N ASN A 618 3.19 -26.15 -11.80
CA ASN A 618 2.50 -26.10 -10.49
C ASN A 618 3.10 -27.05 -9.44
N ASP A 619 4.27 -27.62 -9.74
CA ASP A 619 4.96 -28.65 -8.95
C ASP A 619 6.28 -28.14 -8.33
N GLY A 620 6.50 -26.82 -8.37
CA GLY A 620 7.69 -26.17 -7.83
C GLY A 620 8.93 -26.30 -8.71
N SER A 621 8.84 -26.98 -9.86
CA SER A 621 9.95 -27.06 -10.82
C SER A 621 10.22 -25.70 -11.50
N ALA A 622 11.47 -25.52 -11.96
CA ALA A 622 11.85 -24.32 -12.69
C ALA A 622 11.16 -24.26 -14.06
N TRP A 623 10.62 -23.10 -14.43
CA TRP A 623 10.00 -22.87 -15.72
C TRP A 623 11.05 -22.57 -16.78
N LEU A 624 11.41 -23.60 -17.53
CA LEU A 624 12.39 -23.52 -18.61
C LEU A 624 11.69 -23.48 -19.98
N SER A 625 12.34 -22.82 -20.91
CA SER A 625 11.96 -22.73 -22.32
C SER A 625 13.12 -23.22 -23.20
N ASP A 626 12.86 -23.49 -24.47
CA ASP A 626 13.88 -24.00 -25.39
C ASP A 626 15.03 -23.00 -25.64
N ASN A 627 14.79 -21.71 -25.36
CA ASN A 627 15.82 -20.68 -25.48
C ASN A 627 16.76 -20.69 -24.27
N LYS A 628 17.87 -21.43 -24.37
CA LYS A 628 18.93 -21.50 -23.34
C LYS A 628 19.52 -20.12 -22.95
N ASN A 629 19.37 -19.09 -23.79
CA ASN A 629 19.84 -17.73 -23.55
C ASN A 629 18.73 -16.78 -23.05
N ALA A 630 17.56 -17.31 -22.69
CA ALA A 630 16.51 -16.51 -22.12
C ALA A 630 17.02 -15.76 -20.88
N LYS A 631 16.46 -14.57 -20.66
CA LYS A 631 16.68 -13.83 -19.40
C LYS A 631 16.33 -14.73 -18.23
N ARG A 632 17.08 -14.63 -17.14
CA ARG A 632 16.83 -15.39 -15.91
C ARG A 632 16.08 -14.54 -14.92
N VAL A 633 15.25 -15.18 -14.12
CA VAL A 633 14.54 -14.55 -13.02
C VAL A 633 15.52 -14.21 -11.88
N ALA A 634 15.32 -13.05 -11.26
CA ALA A 634 15.93 -12.70 -9.98
C ALA A 634 14.87 -12.15 -9.01
N ARG A 635 14.98 -12.45 -7.71
CA ARG A 635 13.95 -12.15 -6.69
C ARG A 635 14.53 -11.48 -5.44
N GLY A 636 13.68 -10.86 -4.62
CA GLY A 636 14.04 -10.35 -3.29
C GLY A 636 14.26 -8.84 -3.14
N GLY A 637 14.54 -8.11 -4.23
CA GLY A 637 14.96 -6.71 -4.15
C GLY A 637 16.41 -6.56 -3.69
N SER A 638 16.91 -5.34 -3.52
CA SER A 638 18.31 -5.08 -3.19
C SER A 638 18.49 -3.82 -2.34
N TRP A 639 19.71 -3.55 -1.88
CA TRP A 639 20.09 -2.34 -1.15
C TRP A 639 19.77 -1.03 -1.90
N ASP A 640 19.58 -1.09 -3.23
CA ASP A 640 19.49 0.09 -4.10
C ASP A 640 18.08 0.39 -4.64
N VAL A 641 17.06 -0.37 -4.22
CA VAL A 641 15.70 -0.25 -4.78
C VAL A 641 14.67 0.13 -3.74
N ASP A 642 13.57 0.74 -4.18
CA ASP A 642 12.43 1.05 -3.31
C ASP A 642 11.85 -0.23 -2.67
N PRO A 643 11.22 -0.12 -1.49
CA PRO A 643 10.67 -1.29 -0.79
C PRO A 643 9.61 -2.07 -1.59
N SER A 644 8.94 -1.44 -2.55
CA SER A 644 8.02 -2.13 -3.48
C SER A 644 8.70 -3.19 -4.34
N TYR A 645 10.00 -3.04 -4.60
CA TYR A 645 10.81 -4.04 -5.33
C TYR A 645 11.26 -5.21 -4.43
N CYS A 646 11.06 -5.12 -3.12
CA CYS A 646 11.43 -6.15 -2.16
C CYS A 646 10.27 -7.09 -1.82
N ARG A 647 9.07 -6.90 -2.39
CA ARG A 647 7.90 -7.75 -2.12
C ARG A 647 8.15 -9.20 -2.50
N SER A 648 7.52 -10.13 -1.78
CA SER A 648 7.62 -11.58 -1.99
C SER A 648 7.29 -11.98 -3.44
N ALA A 649 6.29 -11.37 -4.05
CA ALA A 649 5.88 -11.66 -5.43
C ALA A 649 6.71 -10.91 -6.50
N ARG A 650 7.53 -9.91 -6.13
CA ARG A 650 8.21 -9.04 -7.10
C ARG A 650 9.23 -9.80 -7.93
N ARG A 651 9.05 -9.77 -9.26
CA ARG A 651 9.95 -10.44 -10.20
C ARG A 651 10.87 -9.44 -10.91
N SER A 652 12.15 -9.77 -10.99
CA SER A 652 13.16 -9.06 -11.80
C SER A 652 13.75 -9.99 -12.85
N ARG A 653 14.36 -9.42 -13.89
CA ARG A 653 14.97 -10.20 -14.98
C ARG A 653 16.26 -9.59 -15.48
N TYR A 654 17.21 -10.45 -15.80
CA TYR A 654 18.49 -10.04 -16.38
C TYR A 654 18.97 -11.08 -17.39
N LEU A 655 19.84 -10.68 -18.31
CA LEU A 655 20.55 -11.64 -19.15
C LEU A 655 21.48 -12.50 -18.26
N PRO A 656 21.66 -13.79 -18.57
CA PRO A 656 22.39 -14.72 -17.70
C PRO A 656 23.89 -14.42 -17.56
N ASP A 657 24.48 -13.64 -18.47
CA ASP A 657 25.90 -13.26 -18.48
C ASP A 657 26.21 -11.92 -17.78
N VAL A 658 25.17 -11.19 -17.35
CA VAL A 658 25.28 -9.89 -16.70
C VAL A 658 25.72 -10.04 -15.24
N ARG A 659 26.62 -9.16 -14.79
CA ARG A 659 27.06 -9.02 -13.39
C ARG A 659 26.59 -7.67 -12.86
N GLN A 660 25.69 -7.68 -11.88
CA GLN A 660 25.18 -6.47 -11.23
C GLN A 660 25.64 -6.39 -9.77
N ARG A 661 25.90 -5.16 -9.28
CA ARG A 661 26.22 -4.88 -7.87
C ARG A 661 25.09 -5.18 -6.90
N THR A 662 23.90 -5.40 -7.45
CA THR A 662 22.67 -5.65 -6.72
C THR A 662 22.24 -7.11 -6.81
N VAL A 663 22.99 -7.99 -7.49
CA VAL A 663 22.58 -9.39 -7.73
C VAL A 663 23.62 -10.36 -7.18
N GLY A 664 23.16 -11.24 -6.30
CA GLY A 664 23.83 -12.43 -5.77
C GLY A 664 22.96 -13.67 -5.99
N PHE A 665 23.05 -14.65 -5.09
CA PHE A 665 22.24 -15.86 -5.14
C PHE A 665 22.27 -16.64 -3.83
N ARG A 666 21.26 -17.51 -3.65
CA ARG A 666 21.25 -18.57 -2.64
C ARG A 666 21.20 -19.93 -3.31
N VAL A 667 21.49 -20.99 -2.57
CA VAL A 667 21.53 -22.35 -3.11
C VAL A 667 20.56 -23.25 -2.36
N ILE A 668 20.08 -24.27 -3.05
CA ILE A 668 19.35 -25.37 -2.44
C ILE A 668 20.10 -26.68 -2.63
N CYS A 669 19.89 -27.62 -1.71
CA CYS A 669 20.34 -28.99 -1.81
C CYS A 669 19.11 -29.90 -1.92
N GLU A 670 19.09 -30.74 -2.95
CA GLU A 670 18.07 -31.79 -3.09
C GLU A 670 18.27 -32.86 -2.00
N GLN A 671 17.16 -33.47 -1.57
CA GLN A 671 17.18 -34.57 -0.60
C GLN A 671 17.54 -35.90 -1.23
#